data_AF-A0A854ZPK7-F1
#
_entry.id   AF-A0A854ZPK7-F1
#
_cell.length_a   1.000
_cell.length_b   1.000
_cell.length_c   1.000
_cell.angle_alpha   90.00
_cell.angle_beta   90.00
_cell.angle_gamma   90.00
#
_symmetry.space_group_name_H-M   'P 1'
#
loop_
_entity.id
_entity.type
_entity.pdbx_description
1 polymer ?
#
loop_
_entity_poly.entity_id
_entity_poly.type
_entity_poly.pdbx_seq_one_letter_code
_entity_poly.pdbx_strand_id
1 'polypeptide(L)'
;MNKKIKVTSAAAAALASLVLVNANVNNEVKADTKAVNDTKTTQKAQTPEEAARANVASAKKKVETEQGNVDKAQGDLDQAKKDAEKPDADYKAQSDKVAGLKKIADQKNEALTDAKDKEKDAKALVDEANNSAMVQAAKDDVTKQNGVVKNANDAKTNAEKAVTDKQNEIDKLGKDVKTDTQDVNDKTAAKNKADQDVQNASDALKGTGVTEAKDAGDIYQGNVDKLTQNIERNRGVLKHAQDVLKDNQDTLKGINRKLDKAKSDTQTAKAKLDTDKITLGKKKQDLQKAKDLANTAAGFFKSLAEDQSLTDEQREDAKTAYGILMNDGKFKNVKLTWYHPGQQLGKDGDATSLAEMKSALNDLDDLVNVRNSYKLRVPKVSLTAMAVAMMSSDYLLTHNFDHPINHPENGPFFDDEEDIAYGGYQVPLYMSEQNYIDDLINEHPEYAKYRYDTGNLTYDQWNKNNSFWEKHGLILYGGGDKVIGHYISMVNPYQDRIGMANAGVVSSTDIFPEYKYKRVYNPTLTEERHDGSTYYDMVPAGLEDNPNKGFTIDQYKDLVNSYVANPEKASFVQTAKAAANSAKDAVNADTQDYNHNLNDIQKPLEDQVEKFNKAIQDTQDTIKRINKQISDDQSDLLTQKDNLKQATDRYKTLTASQDEKVKNYKAAVKAQKEAEAALKTANDTLTQTKSKLAQAQKDLPTLKQTATDKGNTAKAEQTKLDNLKQHVEDLKNAKTILADAKKAVTDAEKAYDTAKKNYDDANEVLNGDLKTNKDKADAKVAAAQKAYDEADAKLQTAKSKLAQAQQKLQDILDAEYAQSIIASTPVETKKEDKQEPVKTPKVAKETETKTKVSTAPKKIRLTHNAFVYNKHGKLVRKGLYVKMLKRGKTIKALKNAKIVTIKGKEYYQIGKNQFIKVANTKLTTHKVHIKVRIKGNKKIKMYNRAGKFNKHYARPNHTYTFNEKAKIHGKTYYKIAGTNNWIPAKKLALKK
;
A
#
# COMPACT_ATOMS: atom_id res chain seq x y z
N MET A 1 -27.28 91.46 -73.25
CA MET A 1 -27.84 91.91 -74.55
C MET A 1 -27.38 90.91 -75.62
N ASN A 2 -28.11 90.57 -76.68
CA ASN A 2 -29.44 91.04 -77.13
C ASN A 2 -30.41 89.83 -77.24
N LYS A 3 -31.64 89.93 -76.71
CA LYS A 3 -32.89 90.37 -77.38
C LYS A 3 -33.28 89.41 -78.53
N LYS A 4 -34.37 88.63 -78.51
CA LYS A 4 -35.76 88.82 -77.99
C LYS A 4 -36.54 89.85 -78.82
N ILE A 5 -37.81 89.51 -79.12
CA ILE A 5 -38.88 90.29 -79.80
C ILE A 5 -38.88 90.08 -81.34
N LYS A 6 -39.89 89.44 -81.99
CA LYS A 6 -41.34 89.78 -82.25
C LYS A 6 -41.48 90.72 -83.49
N VAL A 7 -42.52 90.67 -84.35
CA VAL A 7 -43.87 90.05 -84.34
C VAL A 7 -44.37 89.77 -85.80
N THR A 8 -45.35 88.84 -86.00
CA THR A 8 -46.41 88.81 -87.07
C THR A 8 -46.01 88.71 -88.57
N SER A 9 -46.88 88.33 -89.54
CA SER A 9 -48.29 87.86 -89.58
C SER A 9 -48.64 87.23 -90.96
N ALA A 10 -49.70 86.38 -91.03
CA ALA A 10 -50.58 86.08 -92.18
C ALA A 10 -49.95 85.60 -93.53
N ALA A 11 -50.38 84.51 -94.18
CA ALA A 11 -51.68 84.20 -94.82
C ALA A 11 -52.04 85.14 -96.00
N ALA A 12 -52.65 84.73 -97.13
CA ALA A 12 -52.82 83.42 -97.78
C ALA A 12 -53.46 83.60 -99.19
N ALA A 13 -53.13 82.70 -100.15
CA ALA A 13 -53.89 82.35 -101.37
C ALA A 13 -54.13 83.37 -102.54
N ALA A 14 -54.43 82.78 -103.72
CA ALA A 14 -55.32 83.23 -104.81
C ALA A 14 -54.79 83.92 -106.12
N LEU A 15 -54.86 83.12 -107.22
CA LEU A 15 -55.48 83.39 -108.55
C LEU A 15 -54.86 84.28 -109.67
N ALA A 16 -54.92 83.72 -110.91
CA ALA A 16 -55.01 84.35 -112.25
C ALA A 16 -53.77 85.19 -112.73
N SER A 17 -53.58 85.66 -113.99
CA SER A 17 -54.28 85.67 -115.33
C SER A 17 -53.27 86.16 -116.41
N LEU A 18 -53.36 86.06 -117.75
CA LEU A 18 -54.21 85.40 -118.78
C LEU A 18 -53.34 85.24 -120.09
N VAL A 19 -53.52 84.20 -120.94
CA VAL A 19 -54.12 84.20 -122.32
C VAL A 19 -53.68 85.30 -123.32
N LEU A 20 -53.28 84.94 -124.55
CA LEU A 20 -53.94 85.08 -125.89
C LEU A 20 -53.00 84.47 -126.98
N VAL A 21 -53.38 83.92 -128.17
CA VAL A 21 -54.68 83.60 -128.81
C VAL A 21 -54.54 82.64 -130.04
N ASN A 22 -55.58 81.85 -130.39
CA ASN A 22 -56.04 81.21 -131.68
C ASN A 22 -55.05 80.57 -132.71
N ALA A 23 -55.41 79.62 -133.62
CA ALA A 23 -56.64 78.87 -134.00
C ALA A 23 -56.25 77.39 -134.34
N ASN A 24 -57.08 76.33 -134.23
CA ASN A 24 -58.31 75.92 -134.98
C ASN A 24 -58.15 75.80 -136.51
N VAL A 25 -58.72 74.80 -137.24
CA VAL A 25 -59.97 74.01 -137.04
C VAL A 25 -59.94 72.59 -137.69
N ASN A 26 -60.89 71.72 -137.26
CA ASN A 26 -61.66 70.57 -137.86
C ASN A 26 -61.34 70.02 -139.30
N ASN A 27 -61.78 68.83 -139.79
CA ASN A 27 -62.95 67.97 -139.46
C ASN A 27 -62.78 66.46 -139.88
N GLU A 28 -63.86 65.65 -139.84
CA GLU A 28 -63.94 64.18 -140.12
C GLU A 28 -63.90 63.72 -141.63
N VAL A 29 -63.91 62.38 -141.90
CA VAL A 29 -64.84 61.60 -142.80
C VAL A 29 -64.23 60.36 -143.58
N LYS A 30 -64.86 59.17 -143.41
CA LYS A 30 -65.05 57.93 -144.27
C LYS A 30 -63.94 57.20 -145.11
N ALA A 31 -63.81 55.88 -144.83
CA ALA A 31 -64.07 54.65 -145.65
C ALA A 31 -63.27 54.16 -146.91
N ASP A 32 -62.96 52.84 -146.87
CA ASP A 32 -62.91 51.75 -147.91
C ASP A 32 -61.83 51.66 -149.03
N THR A 33 -61.18 50.47 -149.17
CA THR A 33 -61.10 49.67 -150.43
C THR A 33 -60.48 48.25 -150.30
N LYS A 34 -60.77 47.41 -151.32
CA LYS A 34 -60.51 45.95 -151.56
C LYS A 34 -59.09 45.59 -152.07
N ALA A 35 -58.63 44.33 -152.31
CA ALA A 35 -59.03 42.91 -152.11
C ALA A 35 -57.74 42.01 -152.22
N VAL A 36 -57.67 40.66 -152.16
CA VAL A 36 -58.25 39.57 -153.02
C VAL A 36 -58.06 38.18 -152.35
N ASN A 37 -59.02 37.26 -152.60
CA ASN A 37 -59.09 35.77 -152.55
C ASN A 37 -57.92 34.93 -151.95
N ASP A 38 -58.12 33.74 -151.35
CA ASP A 38 -59.29 32.87 -151.08
C ASP A 38 -58.94 31.95 -149.85
N THR A 39 -59.57 30.82 -149.46
CA THR A 39 -60.55 29.89 -150.06
C THR A 39 -61.45 29.24 -148.99
N LYS A 40 -62.58 28.63 -149.39
CA LYS A 40 -63.30 27.63 -148.56
C LYS A 40 -62.75 26.22 -148.77
N THR A 41 -62.85 25.35 -147.76
CA THR A 41 -63.66 24.12 -147.92
C THR A 41 -64.16 23.56 -146.58
N THR A 42 -65.27 22.83 -146.67
CA THR A 42 -66.15 22.40 -145.57
C THR A 42 -65.95 20.95 -145.17
N GLN A 43 -66.30 20.63 -143.91
CA GLN A 43 -66.63 19.27 -143.41
C GLN A 43 -65.41 18.29 -143.35
N LYS A 44 -65.47 17.16 -142.65
CA LYS A 44 -66.60 16.42 -142.03
C LYS A 44 -66.18 15.85 -140.67
N ALA A 45 -67.12 15.52 -139.79
CA ALA A 45 -66.80 15.00 -138.45
C ALA A 45 -66.32 13.54 -138.47
N GLN A 46 -65.28 13.24 -137.68
CA GLN A 46 -64.88 11.91 -137.22
C GLN A 46 -64.89 11.89 -135.67
N THR A 47 -64.70 10.73 -135.06
CA THR A 47 -64.95 10.52 -133.63
C THR A 47 -63.95 11.25 -132.72
N PRO A 48 -64.34 11.59 -131.47
CA PRO A 48 -63.51 12.45 -130.60
C PRO A 48 -62.12 11.89 -130.30
N GLU A 49 -61.99 10.57 -130.15
CA GLU A 49 -60.74 9.94 -129.73
C GLU A 49 -59.68 9.89 -130.84
N GLU A 50 -60.08 9.54 -132.08
CA GLU A 50 -59.19 9.54 -133.25
C GLU A 50 -58.61 10.94 -133.49
N ALA A 51 -59.47 11.96 -133.41
CA ALA A 51 -59.07 13.36 -133.53
C ALA A 51 -58.11 13.80 -132.40
N ALA A 52 -58.32 13.34 -131.16
CA ALA A 52 -57.45 13.66 -130.04
C ALA A 52 -56.04 13.03 -130.20
N ARG A 53 -55.95 11.75 -130.57
CA ARG A 53 -54.66 11.06 -130.76
C ARG A 53 -53.79 11.70 -131.87
N ALA A 54 -54.39 12.09 -133.00
CA ALA A 54 -53.68 12.72 -134.11
C ALA A 54 -53.06 14.08 -133.74
N ASN A 55 -53.75 14.88 -132.91
CA ASN A 55 -53.27 16.20 -132.50
C ASN A 55 -51.99 16.14 -131.63
N VAL A 56 -51.85 15.14 -130.76
CA VAL A 56 -50.66 14.95 -129.91
C VAL A 56 -49.41 14.67 -130.77
N ALA A 57 -49.53 13.81 -131.78
CA ALA A 57 -48.42 13.48 -132.67
C ALA A 57 -47.93 14.69 -133.49
N SER A 58 -48.86 15.48 -134.02
CA SER A 58 -48.56 16.72 -134.76
C SER A 58 -47.86 17.77 -133.88
N ALA A 59 -48.32 17.95 -132.65
CA ALA A 59 -47.74 18.91 -131.71
C ALA A 59 -46.29 18.59 -131.33
N LYS A 60 -45.94 17.30 -131.18
CA LYS A 60 -44.59 16.90 -130.76
C LYS A 60 -43.51 17.24 -131.79
N LYS A 61 -43.74 16.93 -133.07
CA LYS A 61 -42.79 17.20 -134.18
C LYS A 61 -42.52 18.70 -134.38
N LYS A 62 -43.47 19.56 -133.99
CA LYS A 62 -43.28 21.02 -134.04
C LYS A 62 -42.26 21.52 -133.00
N VAL A 63 -42.20 20.92 -131.81
CA VAL A 63 -41.23 21.31 -130.76
C VAL A 63 -39.78 21.08 -131.21
N GLU A 64 -39.52 19.93 -131.84
CA GLU A 64 -38.20 19.54 -132.34
C GLU A 64 -37.72 20.49 -133.47
N THR A 65 -38.66 21.02 -134.27
CA THR A 65 -38.36 21.95 -135.37
C THR A 65 -37.94 23.33 -134.85
N GLU A 66 -38.70 23.90 -133.89
CA GLU A 66 -38.41 25.25 -133.38
C GLU A 66 -37.14 25.30 -132.51
N GLN A 67 -36.67 24.17 -131.96
CA GLN A 67 -35.43 24.13 -131.16
C GLN A 67 -34.20 24.46 -132.02
N GLY A 68 -34.11 23.90 -133.24
CA GLY A 68 -33.01 24.17 -134.16
C GLY A 68 -33.00 25.61 -134.73
N ASN A 69 -34.15 26.29 -134.71
CA ASN A 69 -34.24 27.71 -135.09
C ASN A 69 -33.54 28.62 -134.07
N VAL A 70 -33.62 28.30 -132.78
CA VAL A 70 -32.98 29.04 -131.69
C VAL A 70 -31.45 28.94 -131.78
N ASP A 71 -30.94 27.72 -131.96
CA ASP A 71 -29.50 27.45 -131.99
C ASP A 71 -28.78 28.20 -133.12
N LYS A 72 -29.43 28.37 -134.29
CA LYS A 72 -28.89 29.19 -135.39
C LYS A 72 -28.90 30.69 -135.04
N ALA A 73 -29.99 31.20 -134.46
CA ALA A 73 -30.13 32.61 -134.13
C ALA A 73 -29.10 33.08 -133.08
N GLN A 74 -28.69 32.20 -132.16
CA GLN A 74 -27.62 32.46 -131.20
C GLN A 74 -26.26 32.67 -131.90
N GLY A 75 -25.95 31.88 -132.94
CA GLY A 75 -24.70 32.02 -133.71
C GLY A 75 -24.63 33.34 -134.49
N ASP A 76 -25.74 33.76 -135.11
CA ASP A 76 -25.81 35.04 -135.82
C ASP A 76 -25.64 36.24 -134.87
N LEU A 77 -26.20 36.12 -133.65
CA LEU A 77 -26.12 37.13 -132.58
C LEU A 77 -24.71 37.33 -132.05
N ASP A 78 -23.95 36.25 -131.81
CA ASP A 78 -22.61 36.37 -131.23
C ASP A 78 -21.57 36.89 -132.23
N GLN A 79 -21.74 36.67 -133.54
CA GLN A 79 -20.95 37.37 -134.56
C GLN A 79 -21.28 38.86 -134.59
N ALA A 80 -22.56 39.25 -134.52
CA ALA A 80 -22.97 40.66 -134.53
C ALA A 80 -22.37 41.45 -133.35
N LYS A 81 -22.26 40.85 -132.16
CA LYS A 81 -21.60 41.45 -130.99
C LYS A 81 -20.10 41.69 -131.25
N LYS A 82 -19.43 40.74 -131.89
CA LYS A 82 -17.98 40.79 -132.16
C LYS A 82 -17.61 41.89 -133.15
N ASP A 83 -18.45 42.13 -134.15
CA ASP A 83 -18.26 43.22 -135.13
C ASP A 83 -18.37 44.63 -134.49
N ALA A 84 -18.99 44.75 -133.30
CA ALA A 84 -19.20 46.02 -132.60
C ALA A 84 -18.03 46.44 -131.67
N GLU A 85 -17.09 45.54 -131.36
CA GLU A 85 -16.02 45.78 -130.37
C GLU A 85 -15.12 46.98 -130.71
N LYS A 86 -14.82 47.20 -132.01
CA LYS A 86 -13.92 48.28 -132.43
C LYS A 86 -14.58 49.68 -132.39
N PRO A 87 -15.77 49.92 -132.96
CA PRO A 87 -16.48 51.20 -132.82
C PRO A 87 -16.64 51.64 -131.35
N ASP A 88 -16.93 50.70 -130.45
CA ASP A 88 -17.08 50.97 -129.01
C ASP A 88 -15.76 51.41 -128.37
N ALA A 89 -14.65 50.73 -128.68
CA ALA A 89 -13.33 51.09 -128.17
C ALA A 89 -12.86 52.47 -128.66
N ASP A 90 -13.03 52.76 -129.96
CA ASP A 90 -12.64 54.04 -130.56
C ASP A 90 -13.45 55.22 -129.95
N TYR A 91 -14.78 55.06 -129.80
CA TYR A 91 -15.64 56.07 -129.18
C TYR A 91 -15.29 56.30 -127.70
N LYS A 92 -15.08 55.22 -126.93
CA LYS A 92 -14.76 55.34 -125.50
C LYS A 92 -13.42 56.05 -125.27
N ALA A 93 -12.39 55.77 -126.07
CA ALA A 93 -11.07 56.38 -125.92
C ALA A 93 -11.11 57.92 -126.05
N GLN A 94 -11.89 58.45 -127.00
CA GLN A 94 -12.10 59.89 -127.12
C GLN A 94 -12.99 60.44 -125.99
N SER A 95 -13.99 59.68 -125.53
CA SER A 95 -14.86 60.08 -124.42
C SER A 95 -14.11 60.27 -123.11
N ASP A 96 -13.20 59.35 -122.77
CA ASP A 96 -12.38 59.43 -121.55
C ASP A 96 -11.45 60.67 -121.58
N LYS A 97 -10.93 61.03 -122.77
CA LYS A 97 -10.10 62.22 -122.99
C LYS A 97 -10.88 63.52 -122.77
N VAL A 98 -12.11 63.61 -123.30
CA VAL A 98 -13.00 64.77 -123.12
C VAL A 98 -13.35 64.97 -121.65
N ALA A 99 -13.70 63.89 -120.94
CA ALA A 99 -14.00 63.94 -119.51
C ALA A 99 -12.81 64.43 -118.66
N GLY A 100 -11.59 64.00 -119.00
CA GLY A 100 -10.35 64.47 -118.36
C GLY A 100 -10.11 65.97 -118.56
N LEU A 101 -10.28 66.48 -119.78
CA LEU A 101 -10.11 67.89 -120.11
C LEU A 101 -11.17 68.77 -119.43
N LYS A 102 -12.44 68.32 -119.38
CA LYS A 102 -13.50 69.07 -118.69
C LYS A 102 -13.16 69.30 -117.22
N LYS A 103 -12.72 68.25 -116.52
CA LYS A 103 -12.37 68.33 -115.10
C LYS A 103 -11.25 69.34 -114.83
N ILE A 104 -10.29 69.47 -115.74
CA ILE A 104 -9.21 70.46 -115.63
C ILE A 104 -9.78 71.89 -115.81
N ALA A 105 -10.68 72.10 -116.76
CA ALA A 105 -11.35 73.40 -116.94
C ALA A 105 -12.18 73.77 -115.70
N ASP A 106 -13.03 72.86 -115.21
CA ASP A 106 -13.87 73.06 -114.02
C ASP A 106 -13.01 73.46 -112.79
N GLN A 107 -11.90 72.74 -112.53
CA GLN A 107 -10.98 73.03 -111.42
C GLN A 107 -10.27 74.40 -111.53
N LYS A 108 -10.08 74.94 -112.74
CA LYS A 108 -9.53 76.30 -112.90
C LYS A 108 -10.59 77.38 -112.70
N ASN A 109 -11.86 77.10 -112.99
CA ASN A 109 -12.98 77.99 -112.68
C ASN A 109 -13.22 78.11 -111.15
N GLU A 110 -13.10 76.99 -110.43
CA GLU A 110 -13.14 76.99 -108.96
C GLU A 110 -12.02 77.85 -108.35
N ALA A 111 -10.77 77.66 -108.82
CA ALA A 111 -9.62 78.44 -108.36
C ALA A 111 -9.74 79.96 -108.67
N LEU A 112 -10.34 80.32 -109.81
CA LEU A 112 -10.66 81.71 -110.16
C LEU A 112 -11.71 82.31 -109.19
N THR A 113 -12.73 81.55 -108.83
CA THR A 113 -13.77 81.98 -107.90
C THR A 113 -13.19 82.18 -106.50
N ASP A 114 -12.39 81.23 -106.03
CA ASP A 114 -11.73 81.25 -104.72
C ASP A 114 -10.71 82.41 -104.58
N ALA A 115 -10.10 82.86 -105.68
CA ALA A 115 -9.30 84.08 -105.74
C ALA A 115 -10.14 85.36 -105.64
N LYS A 116 -11.32 85.41 -106.29
CA LYS A 116 -12.22 86.58 -106.30
C LYS A 116 -12.87 86.82 -104.94
N ASP A 117 -13.28 85.78 -104.22
CA ASP A 117 -13.77 85.94 -102.85
C ASP A 117 -12.65 86.40 -101.89
N LYS A 118 -11.39 85.98 -102.10
CA LYS A 118 -10.24 86.51 -101.33
C LYS A 118 -9.93 87.98 -101.63
N GLU A 119 -10.12 88.45 -102.86
CA GLU A 119 -10.05 89.90 -103.16
C GLU A 119 -11.11 90.69 -102.39
N LYS A 120 -12.34 90.17 -102.36
CA LYS A 120 -13.50 90.76 -101.68
C LYS A 120 -13.34 90.79 -100.16
N ASP A 121 -12.83 89.72 -99.55
CA ASP A 121 -12.54 89.69 -98.11
C ASP A 121 -11.36 90.59 -97.74
N ALA A 122 -10.29 90.60 -98.54
CA ALA A 122 -9.18 91.55 -98.38
C ALA A 122 -9.65 93.01 -98.53
N LYS A 123 -10.65 93.26 -99.39
CA LYS A 123 -11.29 94.58 -99.50
C LYS A 123 -12.11 94.92 -98.25
N ALA A 124 -12.89 93.99 -97.71
CA ALA A 124 -13.60 94.20 -96.45
C ALA A 124 -12.63 94.51 -95.29
N LEU A 125 -11.47 93.83 -95.24
CA LEU A 125 -10.41 94.11 -94.26
C LEU A 125 -9.82 95.52 -94.41
N VAL A 126 -9.70 96.03 -95.65
CA VAL A 126 -9.30 97.42 -95.92
C VAL A 126 -10.38 98.41 -95.47
N ASP A 127 -11.65 98.10 -95.73
CA ASP A 127 -12.77 98.97 -95.34
C ASP A 127 -12.91 99.03 -93.80
N GLU A 128 -12.62 97.93 -93.06
CA GLU A 128 -12.50 97.91 -91.60
C GLU A 128 -11.24 98.65 -91.09
N ALA A 129 -10.07 98.43 -91.71
CA ALA A 129 -8.82 99.10 -91.33
C ALA A 129 -8.86 100.63 -91.51
N ASN A 130 -9.67 101.14 -92.44
CA ASN A 130 -9.93 102.57 -92.59
C ASN A 130 -10.92 103.12 -91.52
N ASN A 131 -11.60 102.25 -90.75
CA ASN A 131 -12.53 102.65 -89.69
C ASN A 131 -11.85 102.69 -88.31
N SER A 132 -11.36 103.89 -87.95
CA SER A 132 -10.69 104.22 -86.68
C SER A 132 -11.36 103.61 -85.42
N ALA A 133 -12.70 103.62 -85.35
CA ALA A 133 -13.43 103.11 -84.18
C ALA A 133 -13.29 101.60 -83.99
N MET A 134 -13.26 100.83 -85.09
CA MET A 134 -13.12 99.36 -85.05
C MET A 134 -11.66 98.96 -84.78
N VAL A 135 -10.70 99.69 -85.37
CA VAL A 135 -9.27 99.54 -85.09
C VAL A 135 -8.93 99.84 -83.62
N GLN A 136 -9.69 100.69 -82.93
CA GLN A 136 -9.53 100.88 -81.47
C GLN A 136 -10.20 99.76 -80.65
N ALA A 137 -11.42 99.35 -81.00
CA ALA A 137 -12.11 98.26 -80.30
C ALA A 137 -11.28 96.96 -80.25
N ALA A 138 -10.61 96.62 -81.36
CA ALA A 138 -9.72 95.46 -81.43
C ALA A 138 -8.53 95.53 -80.44
N LYS A 139 -8.02 96.72 -80.10
CA LYS A 139 -6.93 96.91 -79.11
C LYS A 139 -7.44 96.84 -77.67
N ASP A 140 -8.67 97.31 -77.44
CA ASP A 140 -9.29 97.30 -76.11
C ASP A 140 -9.59 95.87 -75.65
N ASP A 141 -10.05 95.00 -76.56
CA ASP A 141 -10.28 93.58 -76.25
C ASP A 141 -8.97 92.80 -75.98
N VAL A 142 -7.86 93.11 -76.67
CA VAL A 142 -6.52 92.58 -76.31
C VAL A 142 -6.15 92.95 -74.86
N THR A 143 -6.36 94.21 -74.49
CA THR A 143 -6.03 94.74 -73.15
C THR A 143 -6.86 94.03 -72.07
N LYS A 144 -8.15 93.84 -72.33
CA LYS A 144 -9.11 93.18 -71.43
C LYS A 144 -8.81 91.68 -71.24
N GLN A 145 -8.51 90.95 -72.31
CA GLN A 145 -8.20 89.52 -72.23
C GLN A 145 -6.88 89.26 -71.46
N ASN A 146 -5.92 90.19 -71.51
CA ASN A 146 -4.66 90.10 -70.76
C ASN A 146 -4.89 90.03 -69.23
N GLY A 147 -5.89 90.74 -68.71
CA GLY A 147 -6.28 90.67 -67.29
C GLY A 147 -6.88 89.32 -66.89
N VAL A 148 -7.59 88.64 -67.80
CA VAL A 148 -8.17 87.31 -67.57
C VAL A 148 -7.05 86.26 -67.43
N VAL A 149 -6.04 86.33 -68.30
CA VAL A 149 -4.87 85.42 -68.28
C VAL A 149 -4.13 85.47 -66.95
N LYS A 150 -3.90 86.67 -66.38
CA LYS A 150 -3.22 86.81 -65.08
C LYS A 150 -3.97 86.05 -63.98
N ASN A 151 -5.27 86.31 -63.82
CA ASN A 151 -6.08 85.72 -62.76
C ASN A 151 -6.17 84.19 -62.86
N ALA A 152 -6.16 83.63 -64.08
CA ALA A 152 -6.14 82.18 -64.29
C ALA A 152 -4.81 81.54 -63.86
N ASN A 153 -3.68 82.23 -64.05
CA ASN A 153 -2.37 81.76 -63.58
C ASN A 153 -2.22 81.84 -62.05
N ASP A 154 -2.70 82.92 -61.41
CA ASP A 154 -2.71 83.03 -59.95
C ASP A 154 -3.55 81.90 -59.29
N ALA A 155 -4.66 81.50 -59.92
CA ALA A 155 -5.49 80.38 -59.48
C ALA A 155 -4.81 79.00 -59.63
N LYS A 156 -3.94 78.83 -60.64
CA LYS A 156 -3.14 77.60 -60.85
C LYS A 156 -2.14 77.40 -59.71
N THR A 157 -1.32 78.41 -59.44
CA THR A 157 -0.22 78.36 -58.44
C THR A 157 -0.73 77.98 -57.04
N ASN A 158 -1.87 78.55 -56.63
CA ASN A 158 -2.49 78.25 -55.34
C ASN A 158 -2.96 76.79 -55.22
N ALA A 159 -3.48 76.20 -56.31
CA ALA A 159 -3.88 74.79 -56.33
C ALA A 159 -2.68 73.84 -56.30
N GLU A 160 -1.58 74.18 -56.99
CA GLU A 160 -0.32 73.42 -56.96
C GLU A 160 0.33 73.43 -55.56
N LYS A 161 0.25 74.54 -54.82
CA LYS A 161 0.72 74.59 -53.42
C LYS A 161 -0.06 73.63 -52.51
N ALA A 162 -1.40 73.61 -52.62
CA ALA A 162 -2.25 72.77 -51.76
C ALA A 162 -1.94 71.26 -51.90
N VAL A 163 -1.56 70.80 -53.09
CA VAL A 163 -1.07 69.42 -53.34
C VAL A 163 0.20 69.14 -52.53
N THR A 164 1.12 70.10 -52.48
CA THR A 164 2.42 69.97 -51.82
C THR A 164 2.26 69.92 -50.30
N ASP A 165 1.43 70.79 -49.74
CA ASP A 165 1.15 70.83 -48.30
C ASP A 165 0.53 69.50 -47.81
N LYS A 166 -0.42 68.93 -48.57
CA LYS A 166 -1.05 67.62 -48.26
C LYS A 166 -0.09 66.43 -48.40
N GLN A 167 0.90 66.48 -49.31
CA GLN A 167 1.94 65.44 -49.40
C GLN A 167 2.84 65.44 -48.16
N ASN A 168 3.22 66.62 -47.65
CA ASN A 168 4.04 66.74 -46.44
C ASN A 168 3.33 66.19 -45.19
N GLU A 169 1.99 66.32 -45.10
CA GLU A 169 1.17 65.72 -44.04
C GLU A 169 1.25 64.18 -44.04
N ILE A 170 1.13 63.56 -45.22
CA ILE A 170 1.23 62.10 -45.41
C ILE A 170 2.61 61.59 -44.98
N ASP A 171 3.67 62.28 -45.38
CA ASP A 171 5.05 61.87 -45.11
C ASP A 171 5.44 61.99 -43.63
N LYS A 172 4.79 62.91 -42.89
CA LYS A 172 4.89 62.98 -41.42
C LYS A 172 4.15 61.81 -40.76
N LEU A 173 2.87 61.63 -41.08
CA LEU A 173 2.04 60.55 -40.50
C LEU A 173 2.62 59.15 -40.82
N GLY A 174 3.29 58.99 -41.97
CA GLY A 174 4.02 57.76 -42.34
C GLY A 174 5.29 57.49 -41.52
N LYS A 175 5.84 58.48 -40.82
CA LYS A 175 6.90 58.31 -39.81
C LYS A 175 6.29 57.97 -38.45
N ASP A 176 5.27 58.71 -38.03
CA ASP A 176 4.59 58.53 -36.74
C ASP A 176 4.05 57.09 -36.57
N VAL A 177 3.45 56.52 -37.62
CA VAL A 177 3.00 55.09 -37.64
C VAL A 177 4.14 54.09 -37.38
N LYS A 178 5.40 54.40 -37.75
CA LYS A 178 6.54 53.52 -37.46
C LYS A 178 6.96 53.60 -35.99
N THR A 179 7.00 54.81 -35.43
CA THR A 179 7.29 55.05 -34.01
C THR A 179 6.28 54.35 -33.11
N ASP A 180 4.98 54.56 -33.37
CA ASP A 180 3.90 53.92 -32.61
C ASP A 180 3.91 52.38 -32.74
N THR A 181 4.34 51.86 -33.90
CA THR A 181 4.50 50.39 -34.09
C THR A 181 5.64 49.84 -33.25
N GLN A 182 6.71 50.62 -33.03
CA GLN A 182 7.81 50.20 -32.17
C GLN A 182 7.42 50.22 -30.69
N ASP A 183 6.71 51.24 -30.20
CA ASP A 183 6.28 51.28 -28.79
C ASP A 183 5.37 50.09 -28.43
N VAL A 184 4.45 49.71 -29.33
CA VAL A 184 3.62 48.49 -29.15
C VAL A 184 4.49 47.23 -29.01
N ASN A 185 5.59 47.10 -29.76
CA ASN A 185 6.49 45.95 -29.62
C ASN A 185 7.21 45.96 -28.25
N ASP A 186 7.69 47.12 -27.80
CA ASP A 186 8.46 47.24 -26.56
C ASP A 186 7.57 47.07 -25.32
N LYS A 187 6.36 47.64 -25.32
CA LYS A 187 5.35 47.35 -24.28
C LYS A 187 4.91 45.88 -24.30
N THR A 188 4.88 45.23 -25.47
CA THR A 188 4.61 43.78 -25.56
C THR A 188 5.74 42.97 -24.91
N ALA A 189 6.99 43.33 -25.13
CA ALA A 189 8.14 42.68 -24.48
C ALA A 189 8.10 42.86 -22.95
N ALA A 190 7.80 44.07 -22.47
CA ALA A 190 7.66 44.37 -21.04
C ALA A 190 6.56 43.53 -20.36
N LYS A 191 5.37 43.40 -20.98
CA LYS A 191 4.29 42.57 -20.43
C LYS A 191 4.67 41.10 -20.33
N ASN A 192 5.28 40.54 -21.38
CA ASN A 192 5.76 39.15 -21.37
C ASN A 192 6.81 38.89 -20.26
N LYS A 193 7.63 39.89 -19.89
CA LYS A 193 8.57 39.79 -18.76
C LYS A 193 7.84 39.76 -17.42
N ALA A 194 6.88 40.67 -17.19
CA ALA A 194 6.12 40.72 -15.95
C ALA A 194 5.27 39.44 -15.73
N ASP A 195 4.67 38.89 -16.80
CA ASP A 195 3.96 37.61 -16.76
C ASP A 195 4.87 36.44 -16.32
N GLN A 196 6.14 36.44 -16.74
CA GLN A 196 7.13 35.43 -16.34
C GLN A 196 7.58 35.60 -14.88
N ASP A 197 7.65 36.83 -14.37
CA ASP A 197 8.07 37.10 -12.99
C ASP A 197 6.99 36.69 -11.97
N VAL A 198 5.71 36.89 -12.30
CA VAL A 198 4.57 36.37 -11.50
C VAL A 198 4.61 34.85 -11.41
N GLN A 199 4.90 34.16 -12.51
CA GLN A 199 5.05 32.70 -12.51
C GLN A 199 6.22 32.25 -11.62
N ASN A 200 7.36 32.93 -11.69
CA ASN A 200 8.55 32.62 -10.88
C ASN A 200 8.25 32.77 -9.38
N ALA A 201 7.60 33.87 -8.97
CA ALA A 201 7.22 34.12 -7.58
C ALA A 201 6.12 33.15 -7.08
N SER A 202 5.19 32.74 -7.96
CA SER A 202 4.18 31.72 -7.65
C SER A 202 4.79 30.34 -7.42
N ASP A 203 5.81 29.95 -8.18
CA ASP A 203 6.50 28.68 -7.99
C ASP A 203 7.41 28.67 -6.74
N ALA A 204 7.94 29.81 -6.33
CA ALA A 204 8.74 29.95 -5.10
C ALA A 204 7.93 29.76 -3.80
N LEU A 205 6.59 29.87 -3.85
CA LEU A 205 5.69 29.69 -2.70
C LEU A 205 5.35 28.22 -2.39
N LYS A 206 5.83 27.26 -3.17
CA LYS A 206 5.42 25.84 -3.10
C LYS A 206 6.47 24.99 -2.38
N GLY A 207 6.03 24.21 -1.39
CA GLY A 207 6.87 23.20 -0.72
C GLY A 207 7.95 23.81 0.18
N THR A 208 7.56 24.66 1.14
CA THR A 208 8.49 25.41 2.00
C THR A 208 8.78 24.77 3.36
N GLY A 209 8.26 23.57 3.64
CA GLY A 209 8.63 22.76 4.81
C GLY A 209 8.05 23.21 6.15
N VAL A 210 7.14 24.19 6.15
CA VAL A 210 6.58 24.81 7.36
C VAL A 210 5.68 23.83 8.12
N THR A 211 4.84 23.07 7.42
CA THR A 211 3.96 22.07 8.04
C THR A 211 4.78 20.95 8.65
N GLU A 212 5.71 20.39 7.87
CA GLU A 212 6.58 19.29 8.29
C GLU A 212 7.49 19.66 9.48
N ALA A 213 7.85 20.95 9.61
CA ALA A 213 8.58 21.46 10.77
C ALA A 213 7.68 21.66 12.02
N LYS A 214 6.40 21.99 11.84
CA LYS A 214 5.43 22.03 12.95
C LYS A 214 5.12 20.63 13.47
N ASP A 215 4.78 19.70 12.58
CA ASP A 215 4.42 18.33 12.95
C ASP A 215 5.55 17.66 13.75
N ALA A 216 6.81 17.90 13.37
CA ALA A 216 7.98 17.44 14.13
C ALA A 216 8.07 18.06 15.54
N GLY A 217 7.76 19.36 15.69
CA GLY A 217 7.72 20.03 16.99
C GLY A 217 6.64 19.44 17.91
N ASP A 218 5.43 19.25 17.40
CA ASP A 218 4.31 18.66 18.15
C ASP A 218 4.63 17.21 18.60
N ILE A 219 5.30 16.42 17.74
CA ILE A 219 5.76 15.07 18.08
C ILE A 219 6.79 15.09 19.21
N TYR A 220 7.81 15.95 19.14
CA TYR A 220 8.85 15.99 20.17
C TYR A 220 8.32 16.51 21.52
N GLN A 221 7.35 17.45 21.53
CA GLN A 221 6.65 17.85 22.75
C GLN A 221 5.92 16.65 23.37
N GLY A 222 5.14 15.92 22.58
CA GLY A 222 4.43 14.71 23.04
C GLY A 222 5.33 13.57 23.51
N ASN A 223 6.62 13.57 23.17
CA ASN A 223 7.62 12.65 23.73
C ASN A 223 8.18 13.18 25.07
N VAL A 224 8.49 14.47 25.16
CA VAL A 224 8.95 15.15 26.38
C VAL A 224 7.93 15.00 27.51
N ASP A 225 6.64 15.16 27.22
CA ASP A 225 5.56 15.04 28.21
C ASP A 225 5.45 13.61 28.77
N LYS A 226 5.50 12.60 27.89
CA LYS A 226 5.45 11.17 28.28
C LYS A 226 6.66 10.75 29.11
N LEU A 227 7.86 11.15 28.70
CA LEU A 227 9.09 10.82 29.45
C LEU A 227 9.09 11.48 30.84
N THR A 228 8.58 12.71 30.94
CA THR A 228 8.40 13.39 32.24
C THR A 228 7.45 12.60 33.15
N GLN A 229 6.28 12.18 32.63
CA GLN A 229 5.32 11.34 33.37
C GLN A 229 5.85 9.93 33.69
N ASN A 230 6.75 9.37 32.88
CA ASN A 230 7.42 8.10 33.18
C ASN A 230 8.38 8.27 34.36
N ILE A 231 9.22 9.30 34.35
CA ILE A 231 10.18 9.58 35.43
C ILE A 231 9.46 9.81 36.77
N GLU A 232 8.34 10.56 36.79
CA GLU A 232 7.56 10.77 38.01
C GLU A 232 6.92 9.47 38.54
N ARG A 233 6.31 8.66 37.67
CA ARG A 233 5.76 7.35 38.06
C ARG A 233 6.85 6.40 38.56
N ASN A 234 7.98 6.32 37.84
CA ASN A 234 9.11 5.48 38.21
C ASN A 234 9.74 5.93 39.54
N ARG A 235 9.78 7.23 39.86
CA ARG A 235 10.15 7.74 41.20
C ARG A 235 9.16 7.31 42.29
N GLY A 236 7.86 7.28 42.01
CA GLY A 236 6.84 6.75 42.93
C GLY A 236 7.04 5.27 43.23
N VAL A 237 7.27 4.45 42.18
CA VAL A 237 7.55 3.00 42.30
C VAL A 237 8.89 2.76 43.01
N LEU A 238 9.92 3.57 42.74
CA LEU A 238 11.20 3.52 43.44
C LEU A 238 11.02 3.72 44.95
N LYS A 239 10.27 4.74 45.36
CA LYS A 239 10.00 5.00 46.77
C LYS A 239 9.28 3.81 47.41
N HIS A 240 8.22 3.31 46.79
CA HIS A 240 7.49 2.15 47.31
C HIS A 240 8.40 0.91 47.47
N ALA A 241 9.30 0.66 46.51
CA ALA A 241 10.27 -0.42 46.63
C ALA A 241 11.31 -0.20 47.76
N GLN A 242 11.68 1.06 48.04
CA GLN A 242 12.54 1.41 49.18
C GLN A 242 11.81 1.23 50.52
N ASP A 243 10.54 1.61 50.60
CA ASP A 243 9.69 1.40 51.77
C ASP A 243 9.55 -0.13 52.06
N VAL A 244 9.21 -0.93 51.03
CA VAL A 244 9.12 -2.41 51.13
C VAL A 244 10.47 -3.07 51.48
N LEU A 245 11.59 -2.55 50.97
CA LEU A 245 12.92 -3.04 51.36
C LEU A 245 13.15 -2.87 52.86
N LYS A 246 12.78 -1.72 53.42
CA LYS A 246 12.90 -1.43 54.84
C LYS A 246 11.98 -2.31 55.68
N ASP A 247 10.72 -2.46 55.30
CA ASP A 247 9.74 -3.28 56.03
C ASP A 247 10.19 -4.76 56.09
N ASN A 248 10.75 -5.28 55.00
CA ASN A 248 11.37 -6.61 54.96
C ASN A 248 12.59 -6.71 55.89
N GLN A 249 13.44 -5.68 55.94
CA GLN A 249 14.63 -5.65 56.83
C GLN A 249 14.25 -5.58 58.32
N ASP A 250 13.30 -4.73 58.70
CA ASP A 250 12.82 -4.62 60.09
C ASP A 250 12.04 -5.87 60.51
N THR A 251 11.29 -6.50 59.59
CA THR A 251 10.63 -7.80 59.84
C THR A 251 11.66 -8.93 60.04
N LEU A 252 12.68 -9.03 59.18
CA LEU A 252 13.79 -9.98 59.34
C LEU A 252 14.51 -9.78 60.69
N LYS A 253 14.73 -8.53 61.10
CA LYS A 253 15.29 -8.18 62.42
C LYS A 253 14.38 -8.59 63.58
N GLY A 254 13.06 -8.68 63.36
CA GLY A 254 12.10 -9.28 64.29
C GLY A 254 12.21 -10.81 64.35
N ILE A 255 12.32 -11.46 63.19
CA ILE A 255 12.44 -12.93 63.07
C ILE A 255 13.76 -13.43 63.69
N ASN A 256 14.89 -12.80 63.38
CA ASN A 256 16.20 -13.19 63.92
C ASN A 256 16.21 -13.23 65.45
N ARG A 257 15.67 -12.21 66.14
CA ARG A 257 15.58 -12.23 67.62
C ARG A 257 14.74 -13.39 68.17
N LYS A 258 13.69 -13.80 67.45
CA LYS A 258 12.89 -14.99 67.82
C LYS A 258 13.68 -16.28 67.59
N LEU A 259 14.43 -16.35 66.49
CA LEU A 259 15.29 -17.48 66.17
C LEU A 259 16.44 -17.65 67.16
N ASP A 260 17.08 -16.55 67.58
CA ASP A 260 18.13 -16.55 68.60
C ASP A 260 17.61 -17.11 69.93
N LYS A 261 16.40 -16.70 70.35
CA LYS A 261 15.73 -17.28 71.53
C LYS A 261 15.41 -18.76 71.32
N ALA A 262 14.78 -19.13 70.20
CA ALA A 262 14.41 -20.51 69.89
C ALA A 262 15.62 -21.46 69.87
N LYS A 263 16.79 -20.99 69.42
CA LYS A 263 18.06 -21.72 69.49
C LYS A 263 18.52 -21.94 70.93
N SER A 264 18.46 -20.91 71.77
CA SER A 264 18.78 -21.01 73.20
C SER A 264 17.82 -21.97 73.94
N ASP A 265 16.52 -21.87 73.64
CA ASP A 265 15.48 -22.75 74.19
C ASP A 265 15.73 -24.22 73.78
N THR A 266 15.95 -24.46 72.48
CA THR A 266 16.27 -25.79 71.93
C THR A 266 17.56 -26.38 72.51
N GLN A 267 18.59 -25.55 72.73
CA GLN A 267 19.84 -25.98 73.38
C GLN A 267 19.63 -26.35 74.85
N THR A 268 18.77 -25.61 75.56
CA THR A 268 18.40 -25.90 76.95
C THR A 268 17.63 -27.22 77.05
N ALA A 269 16.62 -27.42 76.21
CA ALA A 269 15.89 -28.69 76.12
C ALA A 269 16.81 -29.88 75.81
N LYS A 270 17.78 -29.70 74.89
CA LYS A 270 18.77 -30.73 74.55
C LYS A 270 19.67 -31.10 75.74
N ALA A 271 20.12 -30.12 76.51
CA ALA A 271 20.95 -30.34 77.69
C ALA A 271 20.20 -31.08 78.80
N LYS A 272 18.91 -30.79 78.98
CA LYS A 272 18.05 -31.55 79.91
C LYS A 272 17.88 -32.99 79.45
N LEU A 273 17.54 -33.20 78.17
CA LEU A 273 17.38 -34.52 77.56
C LEU A 273 18.62 -35.41 77.69
N ASP A 274 19.82 -34.85 77.52
CA ASP A 274 21.08 -35.60 77.68
C ASP A 274 21.35 -35.94 79.15
N THR A 275 20.99 -35.05 80.08
CA THR A 275 21.08 -35.30 81.53
C THR A 275 20.17 -36.45 81.96
N ASP A 276 18.90 -36.43 81.53
CA ASP A 276 17.95 -37.49 81.92
C ASP A 276 18.24 -38.82 81.23
N LYS A 277 18.87 -38.83 80.04
CA LYS A 277 19.44 -40.05 79.45
C LYS A 277 20.56 -40.67 80.30
N ILE A 278 21.44 -39.85 80.89
CA ILE A 278 22.47 -40.32 81.81
C ILE A 278 21.83 -40.88 83.09
N THR A 279 20.79 -40.23 83.61
CA THR A 279 19.99 -40.72 84.75
C THR A 279 19.32 -42.05 84.46
N LEU A 280 18.68 -42.22 83.29
CA LEU A 280 18.11 -43.49 82.84
C LEU A 280 19.17 -44.59 82.71
N GLY A 281 20.37 -44.26 82.20
CA GLY A 281 21.50 -45.19 82.15
C GLY A 281 21.87 -45.74 83.53
N LYS A 282 22.01 -44.85 84.53
CA LYS A 282 22.24 -45.23 85.92
C LYS A 282 21.10 -46.07 86.50
N LYS A 283 19.84 -45.68 86.29
CA LYS A 283 18.68 -46.45 86.81
C LYS A 283 18.47 -47.81 86.17
N LYS A 284 18.94 -48.03 84.94
CA LYS A 284 19.03 -49.39 84.37
C LYS A 284 20.13 -50.23 85.02
N GLN A 285 21.27 -49.64 85.37
CA GLN A 285 22.33 -50.34 86.11
C GLN A 285 21.89 -50.69 87.55
N ASP A 286 21.19 -49.76 88.23
CA ASP A 286 20.60 -50.02 89.56
C ASP A 286 19.57 -51.17 89.51
N LEU A 287 18.72 -51.21 88.48
CA LEU A 287 17.76 -52.31 88.25
C LEU A 287 18.46 -53.63 87.95
N GLN A 288 19.54 -53.65 87.17
CA GLN A 288 20.27 -54.88 86.91
C GLN A 288 20.88 -55.43 88.21
N LYS A 289 21.60 -54.61 88.97
CA LYS A 289 22.14 -55.01 90.29
C LYS A 289 21.06 -55.53 91.25
N ALA A 290 19.85 -54.96 91.20
CA ALA A 290 18.73 -55.46 91.99
C ALA A 290 18.26 -56.85 91.53
N LYS A 291 18.19 -57.10 90.21
CA LYS A 291 17.92 -58.44 89.65
C LYS A 291 19.03 -59.43 90.01
N ASP A 292 20.29 -59.03 89.86
CA ASP A 292 21.45 -59.88 90.15
C ASP A 292 21.41 -60.33 91.63
N LEU A 293 21.26 -59.38 92.57
CA LEU A 293 21.11 -59.66 93.99
C LEU A 293 19.88 -60.53 94.31
N ALA A 294 18.77 -60.37 93.59
CA ALA A 294 17.57 -61.17 93.83
C ALA A 294 17.75 -62.65 93.48
N ASN A 295 18.74 -63.03 92.66
CA ASN A 295 19.02 -64.42 92.33
C ASN A 295 19.96 -65.11 93.34
N THR A 296 20.05 -64.61 94.58
CA THR A 296 20.90 -65.18 95.66
C THR A 296 20.15 -65.26 96.99
N ALA A 297 20.67 -66.04 97.93
CA ALA A 297 20.16 -66.14 99.31
C ALA A 297 20.18 -64.79 100.06
N ALA A 298 21.14 -63.91 99.76
CA ALA A 298 21.13 -62.55 100.28
C ALA A 298 19.94 -61.74 99.72
N GLY A 299 19.55 -61.96 98.46
CA GLY A 299 18.32 -61.42 97.90
C GLY A 299 17.06 -61.89 98.63
N PHE A 300 17.01 -63.17 98.99
CA PHE A 300 15.94 -63.77 99.79
C PHE A 300 15.86 -63.15 101.19
N PHE A 301 16.96 -63.18 101.96
CA PHE A 301 17.00 -62.57 103.30
C PHE A 301 16.67 -61.08 103.27
N LYS A 302 17.16 -60.34 102.27
CA LYS A 302 16.77 -58.93 102.07
C LYS A 302 15.26 -58.76 101.79
N SER A 303 14.65 -59.67 101.04
CA SER A 303 13.22 -59.62 100.77
C SER A 303 12.40 -59.84 102.04
N LEU A 304 12.82 -60.76 102.92
CA LEU A 304 12.20 -60.96 104.23
C LEU A 304 12.42 -59.76 105.17
N ALA A 305 13.61 -59.16 105.16
CA ALA A 305 13.93 -57.94 105.91
C ALA A 305 13.05 -56.71 105.53
N GLU A 306 12.53 -56.69 104.29
CA GLU A 306 11.62 -55.67 103.78
C GLU A 306 10.12 -56.06 103.95
N ASP A 307 9.79 -57.33 104.22
CA ASP A 307 8.40 -57.83 104.27
C ASP A 307 7.68 -57.46 105.57
N GLN A 308 6.73 -56.52 105.47
CA GLN A 308 5.95 -56.01 106.62
C GLN A 308 4.91 -57.00 107.17
N SER A 309 4.77 -58.21 106.61
CA SER A 309 3.93 -59.27 107.18
C SER A 309 4.64 -60.11 108.26
N LEU A 310 5.98 -60.05 108.33
CA LEU A 310 6.79 -60.75 109.32
C LEU A 310 6.93 -59.95 110.62
N THR A 311 7.22 -60.64 111.73
CA THR A 311 7.47 -60.00 113.04
C THR A 311 8.73 -59.13 112.99
N ASP A 312 8.83 -58.16 113.89
CA ASP A 312 10.02 -57.30 113.99
C ASP A 312 11.30 -58.14 114.22
N GLU A 313 11.23 -59.12 115.12
CA GLU A 313 12.28 -60.12 115.37
C GLU A 313 12.69 -60.90 114.11
N GLN A 314 11.73 -61.39 113.32
CA GLN A 314 12.00 -62.11 112.06
C GLN A 314 12.66 -61.19 111.01
N ARG A 315 12.28 -59.90 110.97
CA ARG A 315 12.90 -58.93 110.05
C ARG A 315 14.30 -58.52 110.50
N GLU A 316 14.60 -58.44 111.79
CA GLU A 316 15.97 -58.22 112.28
C GLU A 316 16.87 -59.47 112.12
N ASP A 317 16.34 -60.69 112.31
CA ASP A 317 17.04 -61.94 111.97
C ASP A 317 17.38 -61.97 110.46
N ALA A 318 16.43 -61.62 109.59
CA ALA A 318 16.64 -61.49 108.16
C ALA A 318 17.65 -60.41 107.76
N LYS A 319 17.67 -59.25 108.45
CA LYS A 319 18.68 -58.20 108.24
C LYS A 319 20.08 -58.66 108.66
N THR A 320 20.17 -59.41 109.75
CA THR A 320 21.44 -59.97 110.26
C THR A 320 21.99 -61.01 109.27
N ALA A 321 21.14 -61.93 108.81
CA ALA A 321 21.44 -62.90 107.77
C ALA A 321 21.93 -62.25 106.47
N TYR A 322 21.24 -61.20 106.01
CA TYR A 322 21.68 -60.39 104.87
C TYR A 322 23.03 -59.69 105.11
N GLY A 323 23.26 -59.15 106.32
CA GLY A 323 24.53 -58.52 106.70
C GLY A 323 25.72 -59.48 106.65
N ILE A 324 25.53 -60.73 107.11
CA ILE A 324 26.51 -61.82 107.04
C ILE A 324 26.85 -62.15 105.59
N LEU A 325 25.84 -62.47 104.75
CA LEU A 325 26.09 -62.80 103.34
C LEU A 325 26.60 -61.62 102.50
N MET A 326 26.44 -60.37 102.96
CA MET A 326 27.05 -59.18 102.38
C MET A 326 28.39 -58.79 103.03
N ASN A 327 28.90 -59.60 103.96
CA ASN A 327 30.16 -59.42 104.69
C ASN A 327 30.33 -58.00 105.29
N ASP A 328 29.27 -57.51 105.92
CA ASP A 328 29.18 -56.12 106.37
C ASP A 328 29.92 -55.82 107.70
N GLY A 329 30.33 -56.87 108.41
CA GLY A 329 31.13 -56.81 109.64
C GLY A 329 30.34 -56.59 110.94
N LYS A 330 29.00 -56.59 110.92
CA LYS A 330 28.22 -56.25 112.12
C LYS A 330 27.93 -57.44 113.05
N PHE A 331 27.61 -58.62 112.52
CA PHE A 331 27.28 -59.77 113.36
C PHE A 331 28.52 -60.25 114.13
N LYS A 332 28.41 -60.34 115.47
CA LYS A 332 29.52 -60.62 116.41
C LYS A 332 30.78 -59.72 116.24
N ASN A 333 30.69 -58.59 115.52
CA ASN A 333 31.82 -57.80 115.00
C ASN A 333 32.81 -58.59 114.10
N VAL A 334 32.39 -59.73 113.56
CA VAL A 334 33.20 -60.60 112.70
C VAL A 334 33.08 -60.14 111.24
N LYS A 335 34.23 -60.09 110.55
CA LYS A 335 34.29 -59.82 109.10
C LYS A 335 35.20 -60.85 108.44
N LEU A 336 34.61 -61.68 107.58
CA LEU A 336 35.29 -62.80 106.93
C LEU A 336 36.34 -62.27 105.93
N THR A 337 37.61 -62.63 106.12
CA THR A 337 38.71 -62.16 105.26
C THR A 337 38.78 -62.88 103.91
N TRP A 338 38.37 -64.15 103.87
CA TRP A 338 38.38 -65.02 102.70
C TRP A 338 37.16 -64.84 101.78
N TYR A 339 36.07 -64.23 102.27
CA TYR A 339 34.79 -64.13 101.56
C TYR A 339 34.57 -62.73 100.95
N HIS A 340 34.25 -62.69 99.67
CA HIS A 340 34.05 -61.48 98.87
C HIS A 340 32.72 -61.54 98.12
N PRO A 341 31.62 -60.95 98.65
CA PRO A 341 30.29 -61.05 98.05
C PRO A 341 30.20 -60.61 96.58
N GLY A 342 31.00 -59.62 96.17
CA GLY A 342 31.08 -59.18 94.76
C GLY A 342 31.81 -60.14 93.81
N GLN A 343 32.28 -61.29 94.30
CA GLN A 343 32.99 -62.33 93.54
C GLN A 343 32.46 -63.75 93.81
N GLN A 344 31.87 -64.03 94.97
CA GLN A 344 31.34 -65.35 95.35
C GLN A 344 29.81 -65.37 95.25
N LEU A 345 29.11 -64.71 96.20
CA LEU A 345 27.65 -64.68 96.39
C LEU A 345 26.78 -65.14 95.18
N GLY A 346 26.23 -66.34 95.30
CA GLY A 346 25.16 -66.87 94.45
C GLY A 346 25.65 -67.57 93.18
N LYS A 347 26.89 -68.07 93.17
CA LYS A 347 27.38 -68.95 92.10
C LYS A 347 26.75 -70.33 92.17
N ASP A 348 26.57 -70.94 91.01
CA ASP A 348 26.19 -72.35 90.88
C ASP A 348 27.14 -73.24 91.73
N GLY A 349 26.57 -73.96 92.70
CA GLY A 349 27.29 -74.84 93.64
C GLY A 349 27.77 -74.19 94.94
N ASP A 350 27.59 -72.87 95.14
CA ASP A 350 27.77 -72.23 96.46
C ASP A 350 26.47 -72.24 97.28
N ALA A 351 26.60 -72.24 98.61
CA ALA A 351 25.45 -72.36 99.53
C ALA A 351 24.55 -71.12 99.53
N THR A 352 25.06 -69.98 99.05
CA THR A 352 24.28 -68.74 98.89
C THR A 352 23.52 -68.68 97.56
N SER A 353 23.63 -69.69 96.71
CA SER A 353 22.82 -69.84 95.50
C SER A 353 21.37 -70.22 95.80
N LEU A 354 20.43 -69.79 94.96
CA LEU A 354 19.02 -70.20 95.07
C LEU A 354 18.79 -71.69 94.74
N ALA A 355 19.78 -72.36 94.14
CA ALA A 355 19.76 -73.80 93.90
C ALA A 355 20.06 -74.56 95.20
N GLU A 356 21.22 -74.30 95.84
CA GLU A 356 21.62 -75.04 97.03
C GLU A 356 20.84 -74.64 98.29
N MET A 357 20.44 -73.36 98.43
CA MET A 357 19.47 -72.94 99.46
C MET A 357 18.13 -73.69 99.36
N LYS A 358 17.76 -74.17 98.16
CA LYS A 358 16.59 -75.03 97.95
C LYS A 358 16.92 -76.52 98.14
N SER A 359 18.15 -76.94 97.86
CA SER A 359 18.66 -78.30 98.10
C SER A 359 18.68 -78.64 99.60
N ALA A 360 19.16 -77.72 100.44
CA ALA A 360 19.23 -77.86 101.90
C ALA A 360 17.86 -77.96 102.61
N LEU A 361 16.74 -77.72 101.91
CA LEU A 361 15.40 -78.00 102.45
C LEU A 361 15.16 -79.49 102.72
N ASN A 362 15.90 -80.39 102.05
CA ASN A 362 15.81 -81.83 102.30
C ASN A 362 16.46 -82.20 103.65
N ASP A 363 17.61 -81.60 103.99
CA ASP A 363 18.28 -81.82 105.27
C ASP A 363 17.39 -81.38 106.46
N LEU A 364 16.63 -80.30 106.30
CA LEU A 364 15.63 -79.87 107.27
C LEU A 364 14.46 -80.88 107.43
N ASP A 365 14.06 -81.57 106.36
CA ASP A 365 13.04 -82.62 106.44
C ASP A 365 13.56 -83.89 107.10
N ASP A 366 14.81 -84.29 106.83
CA ASP A 366 15.46 -85.39 107.55
C ASP A 366 15.65 -85.07 109.04
N LEU A 367 15.99 -83.83 109.40
CA LEU A 367 15.99 -83.37 110.79
C LEU A 367 14.60 -83.49 111.43
N VAL A 368 13.52 -83.11 110.73
CA VAL A 368 12.14 -83.30 111.23
C VAL A 368 11.85 -84.78 111.47
N ASN A 369 12.26 -85.67 110.56
CA ASN A 369 12.09 -87.11 110.69
C ASN A 369 12.84 -87.68 111.92
N VAL A 370 14.09 -87.27 112.13
CA VAL A 370 14.90 -87.62 113.32
C VAL A 370 14.25 -87.11 114.60
N ARG A 371 13.92 -85.81 114.67
CA ARG A 371 13.35 -85.21 115.89
C ARG A 371 12.02 -85.88 116.26
N ASN A 372 11.17 -86.20 115.29
CA ASN A 372 9.93 -86.92 115.51
C ASN A 372 10.13 -88.36 116.02
N SER A 373 11.09 -89.13 115.48
CA SER A 373 11.31 -90.52 115.89
C SER A 373 11.84 -90.65 117.33
N TYR A 374 12.68 -89.70 117.77
CA TYR A 374 13.17 -89.61 119.16
C TYR A 374 12.17 -88.92 120.11
N LYS A 375 11.04 -88.42 119.59
CA LYS A 375 10.06 -87.54 120.27
C LYS A 375 10.66 -86.26 120.86
N LEU A 376 11.69 -85.74 120.22
CA LEU A 376 12.33 -84.47 120.54
C LEU A 376 11.52 -83.30 119.97
N ARG A 377 11.69 -82.11 120.55
CA ARG A 377 11.15 -80.89 119.96
C ARG A 377 11.92 -80.56 118.69
N VAL A 378 11.20 -80.26 117.61
CA VAL A 378 11.77 -79.72 116.37
C VAL A 378 12.26 -78.28 116.62
N PRO A 379 13.52 -77.93 116.27
CA PRO A 379 14.02 -76.56 116.38
C PRO A 379 13.37 -75.62 115.36
N LYS A 380 13.46 -74.31 115.59
CA LYS A 380 13.06 -73.28 114.62
C LYS A 380 14.25 -72.95 113.71
N VAL A 381 13.97 -72.62 112.46
CA VAL A 381 15.00 -72.04 111.57
C VAL A 381 15.31 -70.62 112.05
N SER A 382 16.60 -70.31 112.21
CA SER A 382 17.08 -68.93 112.35
C SER A 382 17.79 -68.54 111.07
N LEU A 383 17.47 -67.36 110.53
CA LEU A 383 18.09 -66.86 109.31
C LEU A 383 19.55 -66.48 109.57
N THR A 384 19.87 -65.98 110.76
CA THR A 384 21.25 -65.74 111.21
C THR A 384 22.04 -67.05 111.22
N ALA A 385 21.52 -68.13 111.83
CA ALA A 385 22.16 -69.45 111.80
C ALA A 385 22.32 -69.97 110.36
N MET A 386 21.27 -69.87 109.54
CA MET A 386 21.28 -70.25 108.12
C MET A 386 22.37 -69.51 107.33
N ALA A 387 22.57 -68.22 107.60
CA ALA A 387 23.60 -67.42 106.95
C ALA A 387 25.03 -67.76 107.43
N VAL A 388 25.21 -68.22 108.68
CA VAL A 388 26.51 -68.74 109.15
C VAL A 388 26.78 -70.10 108.49
N ALA A 389 25.82 -71.02 108.50
CA ALA A 389 25.94 -72.33 107.83
C ALA A 389 26.30 -72.22 106.35
N MET A 390 25.76 -71.23 105.65
CA MET A 390 26.13 -70.94 104.25
C MET A 390 27.61 -70.52 104.13
N MET A 391 28.12 -69.73 105.08
CA MET A 391 29.54 -69.34 105.10
C MET A 391 30.47 -70.47 105.55
N SER A 392 30.04 -71.36 106.44
CA SER A 392 30.78 -72.59 106.77
C SER A 392 30.84 -73.55 105.57
N SER A 393 29.71 -73.76 104.89
CA SER A 393 29.66 -74.57 103.66
C SER A 393 30.55 -74.00 102.55
N ASP A 394 30.52 -72.68 102.32
CA ASP A 394 31.37 -72.01 101.32
C ASP A 394 32.86 -71.94 101.73
N TYR A 395 33.17 -71.96 103.03
CA TYR A 395 34.53 -72.10 103.53
C TYR A 395 35.10 -73.46 103.14
N LEU A 396 34.35 -74.54 103.39
CA LEU A 396 34.73 -75.93 103.09
C LEU A 396 34.89 -76.20 101.59
N LEU A 397 34.31 -75.37 100.70
CA LEU A 397 34.59 -75.41 99.25
C LEU A 397 36.02 -74.97 98.88
N THR A 398 36.69 -74.21 99.75
CA THR A 398 37.93 -73.47 99.41
C THR A 398 39.10 -73.69 100.36
N HIS A 399 38.87 -74.35 101.49
CA HIS A 399 39.87 -74.68 102.52
C HIS A 399 39.94 -76.20 102.75
N ASN A 400 40.65 -76.64 103.79
CA ASN A 400 40.61 -78.04 104.23
C ASN A 400 39.25 -78.35 104.86
N PHE A 401 38.89 -79.64 104.93
CA PHE A 401 37.69 -80.09 105.62
C PHE A 401 37.94 -80.17 107.14
N ASP A 402 37.73 -79.04 107.82
CA ASP A 402 37.80 -78.83 109.27
C ASP A 402 36.96 -77.56 109.59
N HIS A 403 36.58 -77.37 110.85
CA HIS A 403 35.74 -76.28 111.32
C HIS A 403 36.41 -74.91 111.11
N PRO A 404 35.72 -73.88 110.56
CA PRO A 404 36.36 -72.61 110.23
C PRO A 404 36.94 -71.87 111.45
N ILE A 405 36.36 -72.07 112.64
CA ILE A 405 36.84 -71.50 113.91
C ILE A 405 38.19 -72.07 114.37
N ASN A 406 38.54 -73.30 113.96
CA ASN A 406 39.83 -73.91 114.28
C ASN A 406 41.01 -73.25 113.54
N HIS A 407 40.73 -72.41 112.55
CA HIS A 407 41.69 -71.83 111.60
C HIS A 407 41.77 -70.29 111.66
N PRO A 408 42.20 -69.70 112.79
CA PRO A 408 42.32 -68.25 112.94
C PRO A 408 43.32 -67.60 111.97
N GLU A 409 44.20 -68.38 111.33
CA GLU A 409 45.08 -67.93 110.24
C GLU A 409 44.33 -67.58 108.95
N ASN A 410 43.15 -68.16 108.72
CA ASN A 410 42.31 -67.87 107.56
C ASN A 410 41.35 -66.68 107.82
N GLY A 411 41.18 -66.29 109.08
CA GLY A 411 40.43 -65.11 109.52
C GLY A 411 39.65 -65.34 110.81
N PRO A 412 38.98 -64.30 111.34
CA PRO A 412 37.97 -64.48 112.36
C PRO A 412 36.73 -65.16 111.74
N PHE A 413 36.20 -66.18 112.41
CA PHE A 413 34.90 -66.77 112.13
C PHE A 413 33.91 -66.46 113.26
N PHE A 414 32.69 -66.99 113.14
CA PHE A 414 31.68 -66.96 114.20
C PHE A 414 31.99 -68.06 115.26
N ASP A 415 31.11 -68.22 116.25
CA ASP A 415 31.36 -69.00 117.49
C ASP A 415 30.05 -69.66 117.90
N ASP A 416 29.91 -70.94 117.55
CA ASP A 416 28.63 -71.61 117.30
C ASP A 416 28.71 -73.11 117.68
N GLU A 417 27.57 -73.79 117.80
CA GLU A 417 27.51 -75.27 117.82
C GLU A 417 27.38 -75.71 116.35
N GLU A 418 28.50 -76.14 115.73
CA GLU A 418 28.64 -76.42 114.29
C GLU A 418 28.91 -77.91 114.01
N ASP A 419 28.11 -78.52 113.12
CA ASP A 419 28.32 -79.86 112.56
C ASP A 419 28.62 -79.75 111.06
N ILE A 420 29.70 -80.39 110.58
CA ILE A 420 30.13 -80.36 109.17
C ILE A 420 30.09 -81.74 108.52
N ALA A 421 29.65 -81.83 107.26
CA ALA A 421 29.55 -83.09 106.52
C ALA A 421 30.12 -83.01 105.10
N TYR A 422 30.59 -84.16 104.61
CA TYR A 422 31.02 -84.40 103.23
C TYR A 422 30.18 -85.53 102.62
N GLY A 423 29.54 -85.29 101.47
CA GLY A 423 28.69 -86.27 100.77
C GLY A 423 27.25 -85.84 100.52
N GLY A 424 26.86 -84.62 100.93
CA GLY A 424 25.62 -83.95 100.47
C GLY A 424 24.30 -84.37 101.12
N TYR A 425 24.29 -85.33 102.05
CA TYR A 425 23.12 -85.71 102.87
C TYR A 425 23.50 -85.64 104.35
N GLN A 426 23.38 -84.49 104.99
CA GLN A 426 24.10 -84.24 106.23
C GLN A 426 23.48 -84.96 107.44
N VAL A 427 22.16 -84.91 107.61
CA VAL A 427 21.49 -85.58 108.73
C VAL A 427 21.64 -87.11 108.69
N PRO A 428 21.46 -87.81 107.54
CA PRO A 428 21.72 -89.25 107.47
C PRO A 428 23.17 -89.64 107.80
N LEU A 429 24.16 -88.77 107.48
CA LEU A 429 25.56 -88.99 107.86
C LEU A 429 25.76 -88.79 109.37
N TYR A 430 25.29 -87.67 109.94
CA TYR A 430 25.36 -87.41 111.38
C TYR A 430 24.70 -88.52 112.21
N MET A 431 23.55 -89.02 111.77
CA MET A 431 22.84 -90.11 112.45
C MET A 431 23.55 -91.47 112.31
N SER A 432 24.47 -91.63 111.36
CA SER A 432 25.21 -92.89 111.17
C SER A 432 26.26 -93.17 112.25
N GLU A 433 26.68 -92.16 113.01
CA GLU A 433 27.59 -92.35 114.15
C GLU A 433 26.96 -93.19 115.28
N GLN A 434 25.62 -93.33 115.30
CA GLN A 434 24.92 -94.23 116.23
C GLN A 434 25.48 -95.67 116.17
N ASN A 435 25.97 -96.12 115.01
CA ASN A 435 26.56 -97.44 114.86
C ASN A 435 27.71 -97.69 115.85
N TYR A 436 28.47 -96.67 116.26
CA TYR A 436 29.54 -96.83 117.27
C TYR A 436 28.99 -97.08 118.68
N ILE A 437 27.80 -96.57 119.00
CA ILE A 437 27.08 -96.86 120.24
C ILE A 437 26.48 -98.27 120.18
N ASP A 438 25.87 -98.62 119.04
CA ASP A 438 25.29 -99.95 118.83
C ASP A 438 26.37 -101.05 118.89
N ASP A 439 27.54 -100.86 118.29
CA ASP A 439 28.74 -101.71 118.42
C ASP A 439 29.13 -101.92 119.89
N LEU A 440 29.35 -100.83 120.65
CA LEU A 440 29.74 -100.94 122.06
C LEU A 440 28.63 -101.55 122.94
N ILE A 441 27.36 -101.43 122.58
CA ILE A 441 26.25 -102.12 123.27
C ILE A 441 26.22 -103.61 122.92
N ASN A 442 26.62 -104.01 121.71
CA ASN A 442 26.75 -105.42 121.34
C ASN A 442 27.92 -106.10 122.08
N GLU A 443 29.02 -105.37 122.33
CA GLU A 443 30.14 -105.83 123.18
C GLU A 443 29.80 -105.79 124.68
N HIS A 444 29.09 -104.74 125.13
CA HIS A 444 28.72 -104.49 126.52
C HIS A 444 27.21 -104.19 126.69
N PRO A 445 26.34 -105.22 126.76
CA PRO A 445 24.88 -105.05 126.82
C PRO A 445 24.37 -104.19 127.99
N GLU A 446 25.12 -104.09 129.09
CA GLU A 446 24.80 -103.23 130.23
C GLU A 446 24.95 -101.73 129.93
N TYR A 447 25.51 -101.34 128.78
CA TYR A 447 25.61 -99.96 128.30
C TYR A 447 24.31 -99.48 127.63
N ALA A 448 23.38 -100.39 127.27
CA ALA A 448 22.11 -100.06 126.62
C ALA A 448 21.24 -99.05 127.40
N LYS A 449 21.46 -98.90 128.72
CA LYS A 449 20.83 -97.89 129.58
C LYS A 449 21.28 -96.44 129.32
N TYR A 450 22.28 -96.25 128.45
CA TYR A 450 22.78 -94.95 127.99
C TYR A 450 22.44 -94.69 126.50
N ARG A 451 21.48 -95.45 125.95
CA ARG A 451 20.84 -95.17 124.65
C ARG A 451 20.14 -93.80 124.65
N TYR A 452 20.08 -93.20 123.46
CA TYR A 452 19.39 -91.92 123.22
C TYR A 452 18.01 -92.14 122.59
N ASP A 453 17.88 -93.21 121.80
CA ASP A 453 16.69 -93.75 121.11
C ASP A 453 15.59 -94.31 122.06
N THR A 454 15.63 -93.94 123.34
CA THR A 454 14.62 -94.32 124.36
C THR A 454 13.28 -93.61 124.19
N GLY A 455 13.19 -92.65 123.26
CA GLY A 455 11.94 -92.04 122.80
C GLY A 455 11.23 -91.14 123.82
N ASN A 456 11.92 -90.69 124.88
CA ASN A 456 11.48 -89.67 125.85
C ASN A 456 12.74 -89.00 126.46
N LEU A 457 13.70 -88.64 125.60
CA LEU A 457 15.04 -88.20 125.99
C LEU A 457 15.01 -86.80 126.64
N THR A 458 15.29 -86.72 127.94
CA THR A 458 15.41 -85.46 128.69
C THR A 458 16.85 -84.93 128.65
N TYR A 459 17.05 -83.62 128.86
CA TYR A 459 18.40 -83.02 128.90
C TYR A 459 19.28 -83.64 129.99
N ASP A 460 18.77 -83.85 131.20
CA ASP A 460 19.53 -84.46 132.29
C ASP A 460 19.94 -85.92 131.95
N GLN A 461 19.16 -86.64 131.13
CA GLN A 461 19.51 -87.99 130.65
C GLN A 461 20.45 -87.95 129.42
N TRP A 462 20.28 -87.02 128.49
CA TRP A 462 21.20 -86.77 127.37
C TRP A 462 22.60 -86.41 127.90
N ASN A 463 22.70 -85.41 128.78
CA ASN A 463 23.96 -85.00 129.40
C ASN A 463 24.63 -86.14 130.19
N LYS A 464 23.83 -86.96 130.89
CA LYS A 464 24.31 -88.17 131.59
C LYS A 464 24.79 -89.27 130.63
N ASN A 465 24.17 -89.41 129.45
CA ASN A 465 24.65 -90.29 128.40
C ASN A 465 25.98 -89.75 127.84
N ASN A 466 26.08 -88.45 127.55
CA ASN A 466 27.31 -87.83 127.06
C ASN A 466 28.47 -88.09 128.05
N SER A 467 28.31 -87.73 129.33
CA SER A 467 29.32 -87.99 130.38
C SER A 467 29.57 -89.47 130.70
N PHE A 468 28.86 -90.39 130.07
CA PHE A 468 29.18 -91.82 130.03
C PHE A 468 30.00 -92.15 128.78
N TRP A 469 29.51 -91.83 127.58
CA TRP A 469 30.17 -92.17 126.31
C TRP A 469 31.51 -91.44 126.10
N GLU A 470 31.66 -90.22 126.63
CA GLU A 470 32.92 -89.49 126.76
C GLU A 470 34.00 -90.32 127.47
N LYS A 471 33.64 -90.96 128.60
CA LYS A 471 34.55 -91.81 129.39
C LYS A 471 34.84 -93.17 128.74
N HIS A 472 34.11 -93.50 127.69
CA HIS A 472 34.33 -94.68 126.84
C HIS A 472 34.89 -94.28 125.46
N GLY A 473 35.38 -93.04 125.32
CA GLY A 473 36.19 -92.56 124.19
C GLY A 473 35.42 -91.97 123.01
N LEU A 474 34.08 -92.00 122.99
CA LEU A 474 33.31 -91.60 121.80
C LEU A 474 33.05 -90.08 121.65
N ILE A 475 33.35 -89.25 122.65
CA ILE A 475 33.03 -87.79 122.65
C ILE A 475 34.30 -86.93 122.79
N LEU A 476 35.49 -87.48 122.50
CA LEU A 476 36.73 -86.71 122.56
C LEU A 476 36.84 -85.74 121.37
N TYR A 477 36.80 -84.43 121.67
CA TYR A 477 37.13 -83.35 120.73
C TYR A 477 38.52 -83.58 120.11
N GLY A 478 38.60 -83.61 118.78
CA GLY A 478 39.88 -83.70 118.05
C GLY A 478 40.11 -84.93 117.16
N GLY A 479 39.10 -85.36 116.38
CA GLY A 479 39.33 -86.13 115.15
C GLY A 479 39.83 -87.58 115.32
N GLY A 480 39.22 -88.37 116.21
CA GLY A 480 39.42 -89.83 116.24
C GLY A 480 38.47 -90.58 115.29
N ASP A 481 38.85 -91.80 114.86
CA ASP A 481 38.09 -92.62 113.89
C ASP A 481 36.68 -93.08 114.36
N LYS A 482 36.30 -92.81 115.63
CA LYS A 482 35.03 -93.21 116.25
C LYS A 482 34.51 -92.13 117.22
N VAL A 483 34.05 -91.00 116.68
CA VAL A 483 33.38 -89.93 117.45
C VAL A 483 31.87 -89.98 117.18
N ILE A 484 31.05 -89.52 118.14
CA ILE A 484 29.58 -89.44 118.03
C ILE A 484 29.04 -87.99 118.16
N GLY A 485 29.86 -87.01 117.79
CA GLY A 485 29.63 -85.59 118.03
C GLY A 485 28.39 -85.06 117.32
N HIS A 486 28.26 -85.39 116.04
CA HIS A 486 27.15 -84.94 115.22
C HIS A 486 25.85 -85.64 115.60
N TYR A 487 25.91 -86.92 115.98
CA TYR A 487 24.78 -87.66 116.52
C TYR A 487 24.29 -87.07 117.85
N ILE A 488 25.18 -86.76 118.81
CA ILE A 488 24.73 -86.16 120.08
C ILE A 488 24.14 -84.76 119.88
N SER A 489 24.61 -83.99 118.90
CA SER A 489 23.99 -82.73 118.44
C SER A 489 22.57 -82.99 117.89
N MET A 490 22.43 -83.88 116.89
CA MET A 490 21.14 -84.17 116.25
C MET A 490 20.08 -84.73 117.24
N VAL A 491 20.49 -85.33 118.36
CA VAL A 491 19.57 -85.79 119.43
C VAL A 491 19.57 -84.89 120.69
N ASN A 492 20.30 -83.76 120.70
CA ASN A 492 20.34 -82.82 121.83
C ASN A 492 18.94 -82.20 122.07
N PRO A 493 18.26 -82.51 123.19
CA PRO A 493 16.88 -82.06 123.41
C PRO A 493 16.75 -80.55 123.63
N TYR A 494 17.86 -79.84 123.82
CA TYR A 494 17.91 -78.39 124.05
C TYR A 494 18.44 -77.56 122.87
N GLN A 495 18.44 -78.09 121.65
CA GLN A 495 18.56 -77.24 120.46
C GLN A 495 17.24 -76.51 120.16
N ASP A 496 17.31 -75.28 119.65
CA ASP A 496 16.12 -74.46 119.38
C ASP A 496 16.20 -73.53 118.17
N ARG A 497 17.41 -73.14 117.74
CA ARG A 497 17.66 -72.33 116.55
C ARG A 497 18.68 -73.03 115.67
N ILE A 498 18.31 -73.34 114.45
CA ILE A 498 19.17 -74.06 113.50
C ILE A 498 19.26 -73.35 112.16
N GLY A 499 20.44 -73.42 111.56
CA GLY A 499 20.71 -73.20 110.14
C GLY A 499 21.22 -74.51 109.55
N MET A 500 20.88 -74.80 108.30
CA MET A 500 21.35 -75.99 107.59
C MET A 500 21.59 -75.60 106.15
N ALA A 501 22.84 -75.69 105.71
CA ALA A 501 23.26 -75.28 104.39
C ALA A 501 24.04 -76.40 103.69
N ASN A 502 24.12 -76.29 102.37
CA ASN A 502 24.72 -77.27 101.49
C ASN A 502 25.43 -76.50 100.38
N ALA A 503 26.62 -76.93 99.99
CA ALA A 503 27.42 -76.40 98.89
C ALA A 503 27.85 -77.58 97.99
N GLY A 504 26.85 -78.27 97.43
CA GLY A 504 26.98 -79.39 96.49
C GLY A 504 27.50 -80.70 97.08
N VAL A 505 28.69 -80.70 97.69
CA VAL A 505 29.32 -81.88 98.31
C VAL A 505 29.77 -81.69 99.75
N VAL A 506 29.88 -80.44 100.22
CA VAL A 506 30.11 -80.08 101.62
C VAL A 506 28.89 -79.36 102.17
N SER A 507 28.65 -79.47 103.47
CA SER A 507 27.45 -78.95 104.13
C SER A 507 27.71 -78.69 105.60
N SER A 508 27.01 -77.69 106.15
CA SER A 508 27.11 -77.29 107.55
C SER A 508 25.74 -77.17 108.20
N THR A 509 25.66 -77.56 109.47
CA THR A 509 24.52 -77.36 110.35
C THR A 509 24.97 -76.58 111.57
N ASP A 510 24.33 -75.43 111.80
CA ASP A 510 24.83 -74.41 112.72
C ASP A 510 23.72 -74.05 113.71
N ILE A 511 24.02 -74.10 115.01
CA ILE A 511 23.04 -74.02 116.07
C ILE A 511 23.35 -72.87 117.05
N PHE A 512 22.31 -72.08 117.38
CA PHE A 512 22.39 -70.95 118.33
C PHE A 512 21.44 -71.13 119.52
N PRO A 513 21.77 -71.96 120.51
CA PRO A 513 20.83 -72.36 121.55
C PRO A 513 20.48 -71.22 122.54
N GLU A 514 19.22 -70.80 122.60
CA GLU A 514 18.72 -69.84 123.61
C GLU A 514 18.39 -70.55 124.95
N TYR A 515 19.44 -71.05 125.60
CA TYR A 515 19.39 -71.69 126.92
C TYR A 515 18.88 -70.74 128.02
N LYS A 516 17.87 -71.19 128.78
CA LYS A 516 17.57 -70.64 130.10
C LYS A 516 18.45 -71.34 131.13
N TYR A 517 19.23 -70.59 131.90
CA TYR A 517 20.14 -71.16 132.89
C TYR A 517 19.51 -71.26 134.29
N LYS A 518 19.73 -72.38 134.98
CA LYS A 518 19.51 -72.54 136.44
C LYS A 518 20.87 -72.52 137.15
N ARG A 519 20.92 -71.89 138.33
CA ARG A 519 22.08 -71.96 139.22
C ARG A 519 22.03 -73.28 139.99
N VAL A 520 23.09 -74.09 139.90
CA VAL A 520 23.28 -75.32 140.68
C VAL A 520 24.53 -75.15 141.55
N TYR A 521 24.45 -75.52 142.82
CA TYR A 521 25.58 -75.42 143.73
C TYR A 521 26.70 -76.39 143.33
N ASN A 522 27.94 -75.89 143.20
CA ASN A 522 29.11 -76.70 142.88
C ASN A 522 29.87 -77.06 144.17
N PRO A 523 29.81 -78.32 144.65
CA PRO A 523 30.48 -78.74 145.89
C PRO A 523 31.99 -79.01 145.72
N THR A 524 32.50 -79.00 144.49
CA THR A 524 33.89 -79.34 144.14
C THR A 524 34.84 -78.14 144.14
N LEU A 525 34.31 -76.90 144.17
CA LEU A 525 35.10 -75.68 144.33
C LEU A 525 35.08 -75.23 145.80
N THR A 526 35.99 -75.79 146.61
CA THR A 526 36.10 -75.54 148.06
C THR A 526 37.02 -74.38 148.44
N GLU A 527 37.42 -73.53 147.50
CA GLU A 527 38.13 -72.28 147.82
C GLU A 527 37.12 -71.22 148.28
N GLU A 528 37.14 -70.90 149.57
CA GLU A 528 36.38 -69.77 150.11
C GLU A 528 36.84 -68.46 149.46
N ARG A 529 35.94 -67.81 148.71
CA ARG A 529 36.15 -66.42 148.30
C ARG A 529 36.19 -65.54 149.55
N HIS A 530 37.06 -64.53 149.56
CA HIS A 530 37.19 -63.56 150.66
C HIS A 530 35.92 -62.70 150.92
N ASP A 531 34.83 -62.88 150.16
CA ASP A 531 33.52 -62.26 150.35
C ASP A 531 32.45 -63.23 150.93
N GLY A 532 32.78 -64.51 151.13
CA GLY A 532 31.85 -65.55 151.60
C GLY A 532 30.81 -66.01 150.56
N SER A 533 30.97 -65.67 149.29
CA SER A 533 30.04 -66.07 148.22
C SER A 533 30.25 -67.51 147.74
N THR A 534 29.15 -68.25 147.61
CA THR A 534 29.14 -69.66 147.17
C THR A 534 29.26 -69.78 145.65
N TYR A 535 30.05 -70.75 145.16
CA TYR A 535 30.09 -71.08 143.73
C TYR A 535 28.80 -71.77 143.26
N TYR A 536 28.28 -71.30 142.12
CA TYR A 536 27.17 -71.91 141.41
C TYR A 536 27.56 -72.10 139.94
N ASP A 537 27.36 -73.30 139.42
CA ASP A 537 27.39 -73.56 137.98
C ASP A 537 26.11 -73.02 137.35
N MET A 538 26.22 -72.44 136.16
CA MET A 538 25.06 -72.12 135.32
C MET A 538 24.85 -73.27 134.36
N VAL A 539 23.87 -74.14 134.65
CA VAL A 539 23.52 -75.27 133.77
C VAL A 539 22.19 -74.98 133.05
N PRO A 540 21.96 -75.49 131.83
CA PRO A 540 20.67 -75.35 131.17
C PRO A 540 19.50 -75.93 131.98
N ALA A 541 18.36 -75.23 131.92
CA ALA A 541 17.12 -75.52 132.66
C ALA A 541 15.90 -75.69 131.75
N GLY A 542 16.06 -75.40 130.46
CA GLY A 542 15.01 -75.26 129.47
C GLY A 542 15.38 -74.19 128.45
N LEU A 543 14.41 -73.81 127.61
CA LEU A 543 14.65 -73.02 126.40
C LEU A 543 13.72 -71.82 126.33
N GLU A 544 14.11 -70.79 125.59
CA GLU A 544 13.28 -69.63 125.32
C GLU A 544 12.37 -69.84 124.10
N ASP A 545 11.23 -70.51 124.32
CA ASP A 545 10.18 -70.62 123.30
C ASP A 545 9.44 -69.27 123.09
N ASN A 546 10.09 -68.36 122.39
CA ASN A 546 9.50 -67.14 121.86
C ASN A 546 8.82 -67.46 120.51
N PRO A 547 7.48 -67.35 120.39
CA PRO A 547 6.78 -67.66 119.14
C PRO A 547 7.07 -66.67 118.01
N ASN A 548 7.55 -65.46 118.33
CA ASN A 548 7.77 -64.40 117.35
C ASN A 548 9.15 -64.44 116.69
N LYS A 549 10.06 -65.32 117.12
CA LYS A 549 11.49 -65.28 116.75
C LYS A 549 11.94 -66.60 116.13
N GLY A 550 12.51 -66.54 114.93
CA GLY A 550 12.73 -67.70 114.06
C GLY A 550 11.46 -68.12 113.30
N PHE A 551 11.54 -69.22 112.56
CA PHE A 551 10.47 -69.76 111.70
C PHE A 551 10.26 -71.26 112.00
N THR A 552 9.05 -71.80 111.81
CA THR A 552 8.94 -73.27 111.69
C THR A 552 9.57 -73.74 110.38
N ILE A 553 9.98 -75.01 110.32
CA ILE A 553 10.63 -75.57 109.12
C ILE A 553 9.68 -75.47 107.89
N ASP A 554 8.39 -75.75 108.05
CA ASP A 554 7.41 -75.57 106.97
C ASP A 554 7.27 -74.10 106.53
N GLN A 555 7.22 -73.14 107.46
CA GLN A 555 7.18 -71.70 107.13
C GLN A 555 8.42 -71.28 106.34
N TYR A 556 9.60 -71.76 106.73
CA TYR A 556 10.85 -71.48 106.01
C TYR A 556 10.85 -72.10 104.60
N LYS A 557 10.42 -73.37 104.48
CA LYS A 557 10.28 -74.07 103.19
C LYS A 557 9.32 -73.38 102.24
N ASP A 558 8.18 -72.89 102.73
CA ASP A 558 7.21 -72.13 101.92
C ASP A 558 7.79 -70.80 101.46
N LEU A 559 8.47 -70.06 102.34
CA LEU A 559 9.13 -68.79 102.00
C LEU A 559 10.23 -68.99 100.95
N VAL A 560 11.11 -69.99 101.11
CA VAL A 560 12.16 -70.33 100.13
C VAL A 560 11.54 -70.72 98.78
N ASN A 561 10.57 -71.65 98.76
CA ASN A 561 9.97 -72.10 97.51
C ASN A 561 9.20 -70.98 96.79
N SER A 562 8.49 -70.13 97.53
CA SER A 562 7.79 -68.96 96.99
C SER A 562 8.76 -67.95 96.37
N TYR A 563 9.90 -67.69 97.04
CA TYR A 563 10.92 -66.78 96.54
C TYR A 563 11.65 -67.33 95.31
N VAL A 564 12.16 -68.55 95.38
CA VAL A 564 12.91 -69.21 94.28
C VAL A 564 12.06 -69.35 93.02
N ALA A 565 10.74 -69.51 93.15
CA ALA A 565 9.82 -69.53 92.01
C ALA A 565 9.68 -68.17 91.29
N ASN A 566 10.00 -67.04 91.92
CA ASN A 566 9.96 -65.71 91.28
C ASN A 566 10.76 -64.62 92.03
N PRO A 567 12.11 -64.69 92.04
CA PRO A 567 12.94 -63.73 92.78
C PRO A 567 12.74 -62.27 92.37
N GLU A 568 12.42 -62.02 91.09
CA GLU A 568 12.15 -60.67 90.60
C GLU A 568 10.92 -59.99 91.22
N LYS A 569 10.02 -60.71 91.91
CA LYS A 569 8.91 -60.09 92.64
C LYS A 569 9.34 -59.27 93.86
N ALA A 570 10.57 -59.44 94.35
CA ALA A 570 11.06 -58.75 95.55
C ALA A 570 10.86 -57.23 95.50
N SER A 571 10.51 -56.65 96.65
CA SER A 571 10.17 -55.23 96.83
C SER A 571 11.24 -54.27 96.29
N PHE A 572 12.52 -54.54 96.58
CA PHE A 572 13.63 -53.75 96.07
C PHE A 572 13.79 -53.83 94.54
N VAL A 573 13.48 -54.96 93.90
CA VAL A 573 13.50 -55.12 92.43
C VAL A 573 12.38 -54.31 91.79
N GLN A 574 11.15 -54.40 92.31
CA GLN A 574 10.03 -53.61 91.79
C GLN A 574 10.25 -52.10 92.02
N THR A 575 10.87 -51.71 93.13
CA THR A 575 11.26 -50.31 93.40
C THR A 575 12.29 -49.80 92.40
N ALA A 576 13.35 -50.56 92.12
CA ALA A 576 14.34 -50.20 91.11
C ALA A 576 13.74 -50.15 89.69
N LYS A 577 12.79 -51.04 89.39
CA LYS A 577 12.06 -51.11 88.11
C LYS A 577 11.14 -49.90 87.92
N ALA A 578 10.44 -49.47 88.98
CA ALA A 578 9.66 -48.24 88.97
C ALA A 578 10.55 -47.02 88.72
N ALA A 579 11.68 -46.89 89.42
CA ALA A 579 12.63 -45.79 89.22
C ALA A 579 13.22 -45.75 87.80
N ALA A 580 13.51 -46.92 87.20
CA ALA A 580 13.97 -47.03 85.81
C ALA A 580 12.87 -46.64 84.80
N ASN A 581 11.61 -46.94 85.07
CA ASN A 581 10.48 -46.51 84.25
C ASN A 581 10.24 -44.99 84.35
N SER A 582 10.20 -44.41 85.55
CA SER A 582 10.05 -42.95 85.70
C SER A 582 11.17 -42.16 85.02
N ALA A 583 12.41 -42.65 85.08
CA ALA A 583 13.53 -42.05 84.34
C ALA A 583 13.39 -42.21 82.81
N LYS A 584 12.75 -43.28 82.32
CA LYS A 584 12.45 -43.47 80.90
C LYS A 584 11.36 -42.49 80.43
N ASP A 585 10.35 -42.26 81.25
CA ASP A 585 9.24 -41.37 80.90
C ASP A 585 9.66 -39.89 80.94
N ALA A 586 10.58 -39.51 81.83
CA ALA A 586 11.27 -38.22 81.76
C ALA A 586 12.02 -38.04 80.43
N VAL A 587 12.81 -39.04 80.00
CA VAL A 587 13.50 -39.03 78.69
C VAL A 587 12.52 -38.96 77.51
N ASN A 588 11.35 -39.61 77.61
CA ASN A 588 10.30 -39.52 76.59
C ASN A 588 9.74 -38.10 76.48
N ALA A 589 9.40 -37.47 77.61
CA ALA A 589 8.87 -36.10 77.65
C ALA A 589 9.90 -35.07 77.14
N ASP A 590 11.15 -35.15 77.60
CA ASP A 590 12.24 -34.29 77.12
C ASP A 590 12.54 -34.48 75.63
N THR A 591 12.34 -35.70 75.10
CA THR A 591 12.48 -35.96 73.67
C THR A 591 11.36 -35.28 72.88
N GLN A 592 10.15 -35.18 73.42
CA GLN A 592 9.05 -34.43 72.79
C GLN A 592 9.32 -32.92 72.85
N ASP A 593 9.70 -32.37 74.00
CA ASP A 593 10.02 -30.95 74.15
C ASP A 593 11.19 -30.50 73.26
N TYR A 594 12.30 -31.25 73.24
CA TYR A 594 13.42 -30.97 72.33
C TYR A 594 12.98 -30.99 70.85
N ASN A 595 12.15 -31.97 70.45
CA ASN A 595 11.66 -32.06 69.08
C ASN A 595 10.68 -30.94 68.72
N HIS A 596 9.85 -30.48 69.66
CA HIS A 596 8.94 -29.34 69.47
C HIS A 596 9.73 -28.04 69.25
N ASN A 597 10.63 -27.72 70.17
CA ASN A 597 11.48 -26.53 70.07
C ASN A 597 12.32 -26.52 68.78
N LEU A 598 12.88 -27.66 68.38
CA LEU A 598 13.67 -27.76 67.14
C LEU A 598 12.80 -27.68 65.86
N ASN A 599 11.74 -28.50 65.75
CA ASN A 599 11.05 -28.71 64.48
C ASN A 599 9.86 -27.78 64.25
N ASP A 600 9.16 -27.38 65.32
CA ASP A 600 7.94 -26.58 65.22
C ASP A 600 8.22 -25.08 65.47
N ILE A 601 9.33 -24.76 66.15
CA ILE A 601 9.72 -23.38 66.49
C ILE A 601 10.99 -22.95 65.74
N GLN A 602 12.13 -23.63 65.94
CA GLN A 602 13.40 -23.18 65.36
C GLN A 602 13.41 -23.27 63.83
N LYS A 603 13.17 -24.46 63.24
CA LYS A 603 13.23 -24.64 61.77
C LYS A 603 12.27 -23.70 61.02
N PRO A 604 11.00 -23.51 61.41
CA PRO A 604 10.10 -22.58 60.70
C PRO A 604 10.54 -21.12 60.79
N LEU A 605 11.35 -20.74 61.79
CA LEU A 605 11.99 -19.42 61.85
C LEU A 605 13.22 -19.33 60.94
N GLU A 606 14.01 -20.40 60.80
CA GLU A 606 15.14 -20.47 59.85
C GLU A 606 14.65 -20.38 58.39
N ASP A 607 13.58 -21.12 58.07
CA ASP A 607 12.81 -21.02 56.83
C ASP A 607 12.34 -19.60 56.50
N GLN A 608 11.88 -18.86 57.53
CA GLN A 608 11.44 -17.46 57.38
C GLN A 608 12.62 -16.52 57.14
N VAL A 609 13.77 -16.76 57.79
CA VAL A 609 15.01 -16.00 57.56
C VAL A 609 15.47 -16.14 56.10
N GLU A 610 15.46 -17.35 55.53
CA GLU A 610 15.81 -17.53 54.12
C GLU A 610 14.83 -16.79 53.18
N LYS A 611 13.51 -16.95 53.40
CA LYS A 611 12.46 -16.31 52.59
C LYS A 611 12.57 -14.78 52.62
N PHE A 612 12.80 -14.17 53.78
CA PHE A 612 12.99 -12.72 53.89
C PHE A 612 14.32 -12.24 53.32
N ASN A 613 15.43 -12.97 53.47
CA ASN A 613 16.70 -12.64 52.80
C ASN A 613 16.54 -12.64 51.26
N LYS A 614 15.81 -13.62 50.70
CA LYS A 614 15.52 -13.67 49.27
C LYS A 614 14.63 -12.51 48.82
N ALA A 615 13.59 -12.16 49.58
CA ALA A 615 12.72 -11.02 49.30
C ALA A 615 13.48 -9.68 49.34
N ILE A 616 14.42 -9.52 50.28
CA ILE A 616 15.33 -8.36 50.36
C ILE A 616 16.18 -8.25 49.10
N GLN A 617 16.80 -9.35 48.65
CA GLN A 617 17.61 -9.37 47.43
C GLN A 617 16.78 -9.01 46.18
N ASP A 618 15.60 -9.61 46.01
CA ASP A 618 14.72 -9.35 44.86
C ASP A 618 14.22 -7.89 44.84
N THR A 619 14.00 -7.30 46.02
CA THR A 619 13.63 -5.88 46.16
C THR A 619 14.82 -4.96 45.83
N GLN A 620 16.03 -5.28 46.29
CA GLN A 620 17.25 -4.54 45.92
C GLN A 620 17.51 -4.57 44.41
N ASP A 621 17.37 -5.73 43.75
CA ASP A 621 17.53 -5.83 42.29
C ASP A 621 16.39 -5.14 41.53
N THR A 622 15.20 -5.04 42.11
CA THR A 622 14.10 -4.21 41.58
C THR A 622 14.44 -2.72 41.68
N ILE A 623 14.98 -2.25 42.81
CA ILE A 623 15.48 -0.87 42.97
C ILE A 623 16.59 -0.56 41.95
N LYS A 624 17.54 -1.47 41.71
CA LYS A 624 18.57 -1.30 40.67
C LYS A 624 17.95 -1.13 39.28
N ARG A 625 16.97 -1.96 38.90
CA ARG A 625 16.26 -1.87 37.62
C ARG A 625 15.52 -0.54 37.46
N ILE A 626 14.78 -0.10 38.49
CA ILE A 626 14.02 1.16 38.44
C ILE A 626 14.97 2.37 38.34
N ASN A 627 16.06 2.38 39.12
CA ASN A 627 17.07 3.44 39.03
C ASN A 627 17.72 3.52 37.65
N LYS A 628 18.00 2.38 36.99
CA LYS A 628 18.48 2.37 35.62
C LYS A 628 17.44 2.97 34.66
N GLN A 629 16.18 2.54 34.74
CA GLN A 629 15.13 3.07 33.87
C GLN A 629 14.93 4.58 34.03
N ILE A 630 14.99 5.11 35.27
CA ILE A 630 14.93 6.56 35.52
C ILE A 630 16.11 7.29 34.86
N SER A 631 17.31 6.72 34.89
CA SER A 631 18.51 7.28 34.25
C SER A 631 18.41 7.25 32.72
N ASP A 632 17.91 6.15 32.16
CA ASP A 632 17.65 5.99 30.73
C ASP A 632 16.59 7.01 30.25
N ASP A 633 15.43 7.06 30.93
CA ASP A 633 14.34 8.01 30.65
C ASP A 633 14.82 9.48 30.72
N GLN A 634 15.73 9.80 31.65
CA GLN A 634 16.31 11.14 31.79
C GLN A 634 17.25 11.51 30.62
N SER A 635 18.05 10.57 30.14
CA SER A 635 18.92 10.75 28.97
C SER A 635 18.11 10.97 27.69
N ASP A 636 17.05 10.18 27.51
CA ASP A 636 16.10 10.36 26.41
C ASP A 636 15.35 11.70 26.54
N LEU A 637 14.92 12.10 27.74
CA LEU A 637 14.22 13.37 27.97
C LEU A 637 15.07 14.59 27.57
N LEU A 638 16.38 14.58 27.85
CA LEU A 638 17.31 15.61 27.37
C LEU A 638 17.37 15.63 25.84
N THR A 639 17.56 14.46 25.23
CA THR A 639 17.62 14.30 23.76
C THR A 639 16.34 14.77 23.07
N GLN A 640 15.15 14.46 23.62
CA GLN A 640 13.87 14.91 23.06
C GLN A 640 13.67 16.42 23.24
N LYS A 641 14.17 17.04 24.33
CA LYS A 641 14.13 18.51 24.52
C LYS A 641 14.99 19.26 23.50
N ASP A 642 16.19 18.76 23.19
CA ASP A 642 17.05 19.37 22.16
C ASP A 642 16.47 19.20 20.75
N ASN A 643 15.83 18.07 20.47
CA ASN A 643 15.12 17.85 19.21
C ASN A 643 13.88 18.76 19.07
N LEU A 644 13.10 18.93 20.14
CA LEU A 644 11.99 19.88 20.23
C LEU A 644 12.46 21.33 19.97
N LYS A 645 13.56 21.74 20.58
CA LYS A 645 14.15 23.07 20.37
C LYS A 645 14.54 23.27 18.91
N GLN A 646 15.27 22.32 18.33
CA GLN A 646 15.71 22.39 16.92
C GLN A 646 14.53 22.43 15.94
N ALA A 647 13.48 21.63 16.17
CA ALA A 647 12.26 21.67 15.36
C ALA A 647 11.54 23.03 15.48
N THR A 648 11.41 23.55 16.70
CA THR A 648 10.77 24.84 17.00
C THR A 648 11.49 26.01 16.34
N ASP A 649 12.82 26.06 16.44
CA ASP A 649 13.61 27.14 15.83
C ASP A 649 13.58 27.03 14.29
N ARG A 650 13.64 25.82 13.73
CA ARG A 650 13.47 25.58 12.28
C ARG A 650 12.08 25.99 11.77
N TYR A 651 11.02 25.73 12.53
CA TYR A 651 9.66 26.17 12.20
C TYR A 651 9.57 27.71 12.12
N LYS A 652 10.15 28.43 13.10
CA LYS A 652 10.23 29.91 13.08
C LYS A 652 10.96 30.42 11.83
N THR A 653 12.13 29.87 11.52
CA THR A 653 12.93 30.28 10.33
C THR A 653 12.18 30.04 9.02
N LEU A 654 11.53 28.89 8.85
CA LEU A 654 10.79 28.58 7.63
C LEU A 654 9.52 29.43 7.49
N THR A 655 8.86 29.77 8.61
CA THR A 655 7.70 30.69 8.63
C THR A 655 8.10 32.10 8.16
N ALA A 656 9.15 32.69 8.74
CA ALA A 656 9.65 34.00 8.30
C ALA A 656 10.07 33.99 6.81
N SER A 657 10.65 32.88 6.33
CA SER A 657 10.97 32.70 4.91
C SER A 657 9.75 32.58 4.00
N GLN A 658 8.58 32.15 4.52
CA GLN A 658 7.33 32.09 3.78
C GLN A 658 6.75 33.49 3.56
N ASP A 659 6.74 34.34 4.59
CA ASP A 659 6.12 35.67 4.53
C ASP A 659 6.83 36.61 3.53
N GLU A 660 8.17 36.57 3.49
CA GLU A 660 8.96 37.32 2.50
C GLU A 660 8.64 36.87 1.06
N LYS A 661 8.36 35.57 0.84
CA LYS A 661 7.94 35.05 -0.48
C LYS A 661 6.52 35.51 -0.85
N VAL A 662 5.60 35.58 0.13
CA VAL A 662 4.22 36.07 -0.09
C VAL A 662 4.24 37.55 -0.48
N LYS A 663 5.07 38.37 0.19
CA LYS A 663 5.32 39.78 -0.11
C LYS A 663 5.84 39.97 -1.55
N ASN A 664 6.85 39.19 -1.95
CA ASN A 664 7.41 39.23 -3.31
C ASN A 664 6.41 38.80 -4.40
N TYR A 665 5.56 37.80 -4.15
CA TYR A 665 4.49 37.41 -5.08
C TYR A 665 3.46 38.54 -5.29
N LYS A 666 3.02 39.21 -4.22
CA LYS A 666 2.11 40.36 -4.30
C LYS A 666 2.70 41.51 -5.13
N ALA A 667 4.00 41.79 -4.98
CA ALA A 667 4.69 42.82 -5.75
C ALA A 667 4.73 42.50 -7.26
N ALA A 668 5.05 41.25 -7.65
CA ALA A 668 5.08 40.85 -9.05
C ALA A 668 3.69 40.99 -9.73
N VAL A 669 2.61 40.63 -9.03
CA VAL A 669 1.23 40.73 -9.55
C VAL A 669 0.79 42.19 -9.76
N LYS A 670 1.35 43.16 -9.00
CA LYS A 670 1.11 44.59 -9.24
C LYS A 670 1.75 45.05 -10.56
N ALA A 671 3.05 44.77 -10.74
CA ALA A 671 3.79 45.13 -11.95
C ALA A 671 3.19 44.50 -13.23
N GLN A 672 2.63 43.29 -13.13
CA GLN A 672 1.93 42.61 -14.23
C GLN A 672 0.76 43.44 -14.78
N LYS A 673 -0.07 44.04 -13.90
CA LYS A 673 -1.20 44.89 -14.30
C LYS A 673 -0.76 46.20 -14.93
N GLU A 674 0.29 46.81 -14.38
CA GLU A 674 0.84 48.10 -14.85
C GLU A 674 1.39 47.97 -16.27
N ALA A 675 2.09 46.86 -16.57
CA ALA A 675 2.55 46.53 -17.92
C ALA A 675 1.39 46.20 -18.89
N GLU A 676 0.25 45.68 -18.41
CA GLU A 676 -0.93 45.42 -19.26
C GLU A 676 -1.61 46.71 -19.70
N ALA A 677 -1.78 47.67 -18.78
CA ALA A 677 -2.34 48.99 -19.07
C ALA A 677 -1.47 49.76 -20.08
N ALA A 678 -0.14 49.78 -19.88
CA ALA A 678 0.79 50.44 -20.79
C ALA A 678 0.74 49.87 -22.22
N LEU A 679 0.61 48.55 -22.37
CA LEU A 679 0.45 47.90 -23.67
C LEU A 679 -0.88 48.25 -24.35
N LYS A 680 -1.98 48.39 -23.59
CA LYS A 680 -3.25 48.83 -24.17
C LYS A 680 -3.13 50.23 -24.78
N THR A 681 -2.60 51.20 -24.02
CA THR A 681 -2.46 52.59 -24.46
C THR A 681 -1.64 52.71 -25.76
N ALA A 682 -0.53 51.98 -25.87
CA ALA A 682 0.29 51.98 -27.09
C ALA A 682 -0.49 51.50 -28.34
N ASN A 683 -1.35 50.48 -28.20
CA ASN A 683 -2.18 49.97 -29.29
C ASN A 683 -3.30 50.94 -29.68
N ASP A 684 -3.89 51.64 -28.70
CA ASP A 684 -4.91 52.65 -28.96
C ASP A 684 -4.32 53.83 -29.76
N THR A 685 -3.12 54.31 -29.41
CA THR A 685 -2.39 55.37 -30.13
C THR A 685 -2.08 54.97 -31.58
N LEU A 686 -1.44 53.81 -31.77
CA LEU A 686 -1.09 53.29 -33.11
C LEU A 686 -2.31 53.17 -34.05
N THR A 687 -3.48 52.87 -33.47
CA THR A 687 -4.75 52.77 -34.21
C THR A 687 -5.22 54.13 -34.71
N GLN A 688 -5.13 55.18 -33.87
CA GLN A 688 -5.50 56.54 -34.25
C GLN A 688 -4.58 57.12 -35.33
N THR A 689 -3.26 56.94 -35.19
CA THR A 689 -2.26 57.46 -36.15
C THR A 689 -2.43 56.84 -37.54
N LYS A 690 -2.70 55.52 -37.60
CA LYS A 690 -3.03 54.83 -38.87
C LYS A 690 -4.31 55.37 -39.52
N SER A 691 -5.33 55.70 -38.72
CA SER A 691 -6.59 56.27 -39.26
C SER A 691 -6.38 57.66 -39.87
N LYS A 692 -5.52 58.50 -39.28
CA LYS A 692 -5.18 59.83 -39.81
C LYS A 692 -4.41 59.73 -41.14
N LEU A 693 -3.41 58.84 -41.21
CA LEU A 693 -2.63 58.59 -42.43
C LEU A 693 -3.53 58.18 -43.61
N ALA A 694 -4.47 57.27 -43.38
CA ALA A 694 -5.39 56.78 -44.41
C ALA A 694 -6.32 57.88 -44.96
N GLN A 695 -6.74 58.84 -44.13
CA GLN A 695 -7.54 59.98 -44.58
C GLN A 695 -6.71 60.96 -45.41
N ALA A 696 -5.52 61.35 -44.95
CA ALA A 696 -4.66 62.27 -45.71
C ALA A 696 -4.29 61.71 -47.11
N GLN A 697 -4.05 60.40 -47.21
CA GLN A 697 -3.82 59.70 -48.48
C GLN A 697 -5.03 59.72 -49.43
N LYS A 698 -6.25 59.78 -48.89
CA LYS A 698 -7.51 59.84 -49.66
C LYS A 698 -7.78 61.23 -50.25
N ASP A 699 -7.30 62.30 -49.60
CA ASP A 699 -7.55 63.69 -50.01
C ASP A 699 -6.64 64.13 -51.18
N LEU A 700 -5.42 63.60 -51.24
CA LEU A 700 -4.37 64.02 -52.18
C LEU A 700 -4.77 63.93 -53.68
N PRO A 701 -5.46 62.88 -54.19
CA PRO A 701 -5.83 62.79 -55.60
C PRO A 701 -6.78 63.92 -56.04
N THR A 702 -7.72 64.32 -55.17
CA THR A 702 -8.70 65.38 -55.43
C THR A 702 -8.02 66.74 -55.61
N LEU A 703 -7.00 67.03 -54.79
CA LEU A 703 -6.19 68.24 -54.93
C LEU A 703 -5.35 68.22 -56.22
N LYS A 704 -4.80 67.06 -56.60
CA LYS A 704 -4.05 66.91 -57.86
C LYS A 704 -4.92 67.19 -59.09
N GLN A 705 -6.15 66.67 -59.11
CA GLN A 705 -7.12 66.99 -60.18
C GLN A 705 -7.43 68.49 -60.22
N THR A 706 -7.69 69.11 -59.06
CA THR A 706 -7.99 70.55 -58.95
C THR A 706 -6.87 71.43 -59.52
N ALA A 707 -5.61 71.06 -59.29
CA ALA A 707 -4.46 71.76 -59.88
C ALA A 707 -4.39 71.60 -61.41
N THR A 708 -4.65 70.39 -61.93
CA THR A 708 -4.70 70.12 -63.38
C THR A 708 -5.78 70.97 -64.07
N ASP A 709 -6.98 71.06 -63.51
CA ASP A 709 -8.10 71.77 -64.11
C ASP A 709 -7.85 73.29 -64.18
N LYS A 710 -7.20 73.88 -63.15
CA LYS A 710 -6.77 75.28 -63.18
C LYS A 710 -5.63 75.53 -64.17
N GLY A 711 -4.68 74.60 -64.29
CA GLY A 711 -3.64 74.65 -65.32
C GLY A 711 -4.19 74.65 -66.74
N ASN A 712 -5.19 73.81 -67.03
CA ASN A 712 -5.88 73.79 -68.32
C ASN A 712 -6.64 75.10 -68.59
N THR A 713 -7.27 75.67 -67.57
CA THR A 713 -7.99 76.95 -67.68
C THR A 713 -7.05 78.10 -68.08
N ALA A 714 -5.88 78.23 -67.42
CA ALA A 714 -4.89 79.26 -67.74
C ALA A 714 -4.37 79.16 -69.18
N LYS A 715 -4.17 77.94 -69.69
CA LYS A 715 -3.73 77.71 -71.07
C LYS A 715 -4.77 78.14 -72.10
N ALA A 716 -6.06 77.90 -71.84
CA ALA A 716 -7.14 78.24 -72.77
C ALA A 716 -7.34 79.77 -72.92
N GLU A 717 -7.22 80.53 -71.83
CA GLU A 717 -7.38 81.99 -71.87
C GLU A 717 -6.18 82.69 -72.53
N GLN A 718 -4.98 82.11 -72.46
CA GLN A 718 -3.79 82.57 -73.18
C GLN A 718 -4.00 82.52 -74.70
N THR A 719 -4.50 81.39 -75.24
CA THR A 719 -4.72 81.25 -76.69
C THR A 719 -5.69 82.30 -77.26
N LYS A 720 -6.71 82.72 -76.50
CA LYS A 720 -7.61 83.81 -76.93
C LYS A 720 -6.90 85.16 -77.03
N LEU A 721 -6.00 85.45 -76.08
CA LEU A 721 -5.23 86.70 -76.07
C LEU A 721 -4.35 86.81 -77.32
N ASP A 722 -3.75 85.70 -77.75
CA ASP A 722 -2.82 85.70 -78.87
C ASP A 722 -3.54 85.82 -80.23
N ASN A 723 -4.72 85.21 -80.38
CA ASN A 723 -5.57 85.43 -81.56
C ASN A 723 -6.03 86.89 -81.71
N LEU A 724 -6.38 87.56 -80.62
CA LEU A 724 -6.80 88.98 -80.65
C LEU A 724 -5.66 89.91 -81.06
N LYS A 725 -4.41 89.59 -80.69
CA LYS A 725 -3.23 90.34 -81.15
C LYS A 725 -3.03 90.21 -82.67
N GLN A 726 -3.19 89.01 -83.23
CA GLN A 726 -2.98 88.77 -84.66
C GLN A 726 -3.92 89.64 -85.51
N HIS A 727 -5.21 89.68 -85.16
CA HIS A 727 -6.20 90.51 -85.86
C HIS A 727 -5.85 92.01 -85.87
N VAL A 728 -5.23 92.52 -84.79
CA VAL A 728 -4.74 93.91 -84.72
C VAL A 728 -3.53 94.16 -85.65
N GLU A 729 -2.72 93.14 -85.94
CA GLU A 729 -1.64 93.24 -86.94
C GLU A 729 -2.16 93.10 -88.37
N ASP A 730 -3.15 92.23 -88.62
CA ASP A 730 -3.75 92.05 -89.93
C ASP A 730 -4.42 93.35 -90.43
N LEU A 731 -5.11 94.07 -89.55
CA LEU A 731 -5.70 95.39 -89.82
C LEU A 731 -4.65 96.45 -90.21
N LYS A 732 -3.40 96.38 -89.75
CA LYS A 732 -2.34 97.31 -90.20
C LYS A 732 -1.92 97.05 -91.65
N ASN A 733 -1.95 95.78 -92.06
CA ASN A 733 -1.40 95.31 -93.33
C ASN A 733 -2.44 95.21 -94.47
N ALA A 734 -3.72 95.44 -94.17
CA ALA A 734 -4.86 95.25 -95.07
C ALA A 734 -4.67 95.78 -96.50
N LYS A 735 -4.08 96.98 -96.68
CA LYS A 735 -3.90 97.60 -98.00
C LYS A 735 -2.93 96.81 -98.90
N THR A 736 -1.93 96.15 -98.33
CA THR A 736 -1.02 95.25 -99.06
C THR A 736 -1.74 93.95 -99.41
N ILE A 737 -2.47 93.37 -98.46
CA ILE A 737 -3.21 92.11 -98.62
C ILE A 737 -4.22 92.21 -99.79
N LEU A 738 -4.90 93.36 -99.96
CA LEU A 738 -5.78 93.61 -101.10
C LEU A 738 -5.04 93.71 -102.45
N ALA A 739 -3.82 94.23 -102.48
CA ALA A 739 -3.04 94.33 -103.72
C ALA A 739 -2.61 92.95 -104.24
N ASP A 740 -2.15 92.08 -103.34
CA ASP A 740 -1.75 90.70 -103.69
C ASP A 740 -2.96 89.85 -104.12
N ALA A 741 -4.10 89.98 -103.43
CA ALA A 741 -5.33 89.28 -103.79
C ALA A 741 -5.84 89.65 -105.20
N LYS A 742 -5.78 90.94 -105.57
CA LYS A 742 -6.11 91.41 -106.93
C LYS A 742 -5.24 90.78 -108.01
N LYS A 743 -3.94 90.60 -107.74
CA LYS A 743 -3.04 89.96 -108.71
C LYS A 743 -3.42 88.48 -108.92
N ALA A 744 -3.76 87.77 -107.85
CA ALA A 744 -4.12 86.35 -107.90
C ALA A 744 -5.35 86.07 -108.77
N VAL A 745 -6.34 86.97 -108.79
CA VAL A 745 -7.52 86.87 -109.67
C VAL A 745 -7.12 86.86 -111.14
N THR A 746 -6.36 87.87 -111.58
CA THR A 746 -5.94 88.04 -112.99
C THR A 746 -5.13 86.85 -113.50
N ASP A 747 -4.23 86.30 -112.67
CA ASP A 747 -3.42 85.12 -113.03
C ASP A 747 -4.26 83.84 -113.13
N ALA A 748 -5.29 83.68 -112.28
CA ALA A 748 -6.20 82.53 -112.32
C ALA A 748 -7.17 82.57 -113.52
N GLU A 749 -7.63 83.77 -113.90
CA GLU A 749 -8.63 83.96 -114.96
C GLU A 749 -8.11 83.49 -116.32
N LYS A 750 -6.90 83.94 -116.67
CA LYS A 750 -6.18 83.54 -117.90
C LYS A 750 -5.90 82.03 -117.97
N ALA A 751 -5.76 81.36 -116.82
CA ALA A 751 -5.54 79.93 -116.75
C ALA A 751 -6.82 79.10 -116.99
N TYR A 752 -7.99 79.64 -116.66
CA TYR A 752 -9.28 79.00 -116.92
C TYR A 752 -9.64 79.02 -118.41
N ASP A 753 -9.59 80.19 -119.07
CA ASP A 753 -9.96 80.32 -120.50
C ASP A 753 -9.15 79.36 -121.40
N THR A 754 -7.85 79.26 -121.12
CA THR A 754 -6.93 78.35 -121.81
C THR A 754 -7.32 76.87 -121.63
N ALA A 755 -7.80 76.50 -120.43
CA ALA A 755 -8.24 75.14 -120.14
C ALA A 755 -9.60 74.83 -120.79
N LYS A 756 -10.54 75.79 -120.79
CA LYS A 756 -11.87 75.61 -121.37
C LYS A 756 -11.81 75.34 -122.88
N LYS A 757 -11.04 76.13 -123.64
CA LYS A 757 -10.96 75.96 -125.09
C LYS A 757 -10.52 74.54 -125.49
N ASN A 758 -9.49 74.01 -124.83
CA ASN A 758 -8.98 72.67 -125.10
C ASN A 758 -10.00 71.55 -124.81
N TYR A 759 -10.95 71.77 -123.91
CA TYR A 759 -12.08 70.86 -123.67
C TYR A 759 -13.12 70.96 -124.80
N ASP A 760 -13.49 72.17 -125.21
CA ASP A 760 -14.49 72.39 -126.27
C ASP A 760 -14.04 71.74 -127.60
N ASP A 761 -12.81 72.04 -128.04
CA ASP A 761 -12.19 71.51 -129.26
C ASP A 761 -12.17 69.95 -129.29
N ALA A 762 -12.00 69.30 -128.13
CA ALA A 762 -11.97 67.84 -128.02
C ALA A 762 -13.36 67.19 -128.02
N ASN A 763 -14.38 67.91 -127.53
CA ASN A 763 -15.75 67.42 -127.38
C ASN A 763 -16.50 67.40 -128.72
N GLU A 764 -16.17 68.29 -129.66
CA GLU A 764 -16.75 68.30 -131.01
C GLU A 764 -16.45 66.97 -131.75
N VAL A 765 -15.19 66.53 -131.74
CA VAL A 765 -14.73 65.27 -132.38
C VAL A 765 -15.44 64.03 -131.82
N LEU A 766 -15.80 64.02 -130.54
CA LEU A 766 -16.51 62.90 -129.91
C LEU A 766 -17.93 62.72 -130.48
N ASN A 767 -18.62 63.82 -130.75
CA ASN A 767 -20.04 63.82 -131.09
C ASN A 767 -20.32 63.70 -132.61
N GLY A 768 -19.28 63.68 -133.44
CA GLY A 768 -19.37 63.49 -134.90
C GLY A 768 -19.35 62.02 -135.35
N ASP A 769 -18.41 61.69 -136.26
CA ASP A 769 -18.33 60.39 -136.93
C ASP A 769 -18.20 59.20 -135.97
N LEU A 770 -17.45 59.37 -134.86
CA LEU A 770 -17.25 58.32 -133.86
C LEU A 770 -18.59 57.87 -133.25
N LYS A 771 -19.45 58.80 -132.84
CA LYS A 771 -20.78 58.46 -132.32
C LYS A 771 -21.64 57.80 -133.38
N THR A 772 -21.66 58.38 -134.58
CA THR A 772 -22.49 57.90 -135.71
C THR A 772 -22.12 56.47 -136.14
N ASN A 773 -20.86 56.07 -135.99
CA ASN A 773 -20.41 54.71 -136.28
C ASN A 773 -20.68 53.73 -135.14
N LYS A 774 -20.63 54.17 -133.88
CA LYS A 774 -21.03 53.36 -132.72
C LYS A 774 -22.53 53.01 -132.76
N ASP A 775 -23.39 54.01 -132.94
CA ASP A 775 -24.85 53.86 -132.99
C ASP A 775 -25.30 52.85 -134.08
N LYS A 776 -24.58 52.78 -135.21
CA LYS A 776 -24.82 51.82 -136.31
C LYS A 776 -24.43 50.38 -135.97
N ALA A 777 -23.42 50.19 -135.10
CA ALA A 777 -23.01 48.87 -134.65
C ALA A 777 -24.00 48.32 -133.61
N ASP A 778 -24.37 49.14 -132.62
CA ASP A 778 -25.39 48.82 -131.61
C ASP A 778 -26.72 48.37 -132.25
N ALA A 779 -27.16 49.06 -133.31
CA ALA A 779 -28.38 48.72 -134.04
C ALA A 779 -28.37 47.31 -134.66
N LYS A 780 -27.20 46.81 -135.12
CA LYS A 780 -27.08 45.43 -135.64
C LYS A 780 -27.17 44.39 -134.52
N VAL A 781 -26.53 44.65 -133.38
CA VAL A 781 -26.59 43.76 -132.21
C VAL A 781 -28.02 43.66 -131.69
N ALA A 782 -28.73 44.79 -131.59
CA ALA A 782 -30.13 44.83 -131.17
C ALA A 782 -31.07 44.06 -132.12
N ALA A 783 -30.85 44.17 -133.44
CA ALA A 783 -31.62 43.43 -134.43
C ALA A 783 -31.40 41.90 -134.33
N ALA A 784 -30.16 41.46 -134.12
CA ALA A 784 -29.84 40.04 -133.95
C ALA A 784 -30.38 39.47 -132.63
N GLN A 785 -30.33 40.24 -131.53
CA GLN A 785 -30.86 39.81 -130.24
C GLN A 785 -32.38 39.58 -130.33
N LYS A 786 -33.10 40.52 -130.94
CA LYS A 786 -34.54 40.40 -131.19
C LYS A 786 -34.91 39.17 -132.02
N ALA A 787 -34.07 38.77 -132.98
CA ALA A 787 -34.29 37.56 -133.79
C ALA A 787 -34.14 36.26 -132.97
N TYR A 788 -33.20 36.22 -132.01
CA TYR A 788 -33.05 35.12 -131.05
C TYR A 788 -34.24 35.05 -130.08
N ASP A 789 -34.63 36.19 -129.48
CA ASP A 789 -35.74 36.27 -128.53
C ASP A 789 -37.08 35.82 -129.19
N GLU A 790 -37.28 36.18 -130.45
CA GLU A 790 -38.41 35.74 -131.27
C GLU A 790 -38.38 34.25 -131.65
N ALA A 791 -37.24 33.57 -131.56
CA ALA A 791 -37.13 32.14 -131.81
C ALA A 791 -37.52 31.34 -130.54
N ASP A 792 -37.01 31.72 -129.36
CA ASP A 792 -37.38 31.03 -128.11
C ASP A 792 -38.88 31.18 -127.81
N ALA A 793 -39.46 32.38 -128.01
CA ALA A 793 -40.91 32.58 -127.82
C ALA A 793 -41.79 31.61 -128.63
N LYS A 794 -41.36 31.22 -129.85
CA LYS A 794 -42.04 30.24 -130.71
C LYS A 794 -41.87 28.82 -130.16
N LEU A 795 -40.67 28.47 -129.69
CA LEU A 795 -40.34 27.19 -129.04
C LEU A 795 -41.15 26.97 -127.75
N GLN A 796 -41.24 27.97 -126.85
CA GLN A 796 -42.06 27.88 -125.63
C GLN A 796 -43.56 27.74 -125.95
N THR A 797 -44.04 28.44 -126.99
CA THR A 797 -45.42 28.32 -127.49
C THR A 797 -45.71 26.91 -128.03
N ALA A 798 -44.76 26.28 -128.73
CA ALA A 798 -44.89 24.91 -129.22
C ALA A 798 -44.95 23.89 -128.07
N LYS A 799 -44.04 24.00 -127.09
CA LYS A 799 -44.00 23.17 -125.87
C LYS A 799 -45.33 23.24 -125.09
N SER A 800 -45.90 24.44 -124.99
CA SER A 800 -47.18 24.67 -124.29
C SER A 800 -48.39 24.02 -124.98
N LYS A 801 -48.42 23.99 -126.32
CA LYS A 801 -49.52 23.38 -127.10
C LYS A 801 -49.50 21.85 -127.07
N LEU A 802 -48.32 21.24 -126.97
CA LEU A 802 -48.18 19.79 -126.79
C LEU A 802 -48.85 19.32 -125.49
N ALA A 803 -48.60 20.00 -124.37
CA ALA A 803 -49.22 19.65 -123.08
C ALA A 803 -50.76 19.75 -123.12
N GLN A 804 -51.32 20.78 -123.74
CA GLN A 804 -52.78 20.94 -123.88
C GLN A 804 -53.42 19.85 -124.76
N ALA A 805 -52.72 19.36 -125.78
CA ALA A 805 -53.20 18.25 -126.61
C ALA A 805 -53.21 16.92 -125.83
N GLN A 806 -52.21 16.69 -124.96
CA GLN A 806 -52.13 15.49 -124.14
C GLN A 806 -53.23 15.43 -123.08
N GLN A 807 -53.53 16.55 -122.41
CA GLN A 807 -54.59 16.60 -121.40
C GLN A 807 -55.96 16.23 -121.98
N LYS A 808 -56.35 16.84 -123.12
CA LYS A 808 -57.65 16.59 -123.75
C LYS A 808 -57.88 15.16 -124.24
N LEU A 809 -56.81 14.41 -124.50
CA LEU A 809 -56.93 12.98 -124.83
C LEU A 809 -57.28 12.16 -123.58
N GLN A 810 -56.72 12.50 -122.42
CA GLN A 810 -57.04 11.84 -121.15
C GLN A 810 -58.47 12.16 -120.70
N ASP A 811 -58.88 13.44 -120.78
CA ASP A 811 -60.22 13.91 -120.37
C ASP A 811 -61.38 13.17 -121.09
N ILE A 812 -61.13 12.63 -122.29
CA ILE A 812 -62.11 11.86 -123.07
C ILE A 812 -62.14 10.39 -122.63
N LEU A 813 -60.97 9.77 -122.42
CA LEU A 813 -60.85 8.37 -122.02
C LEU A 813 -61.46 8.11 -120.63
N ASP A 814 -61.26 9.04 -119.70
CA ASP A 814 -61.77 8.93 -118.33
C ASP A 814 -63.32 9.02 -118.26
N ALA A 815 -63.95 9.64 -119.28
CA ALA A 815 -65.40 9.86 -119.33
C ALA A 815 -66.19 8.61 -119.76
N GLU A 816 -65.66 7.79 -120.68
CA GLU A 816 -66.32 6.54 -121.10
C GLU A 816 -66.25 5.49 -119.99
N TYR A 817 -65.13 5.43 -119.25
CA TYR A 817 -64.95 4.53 -118.11
C TYR A 817 -65.90 4.81 -116.94
N ALA A 818 -66.39 6.05 -116.81
CA ALA A 818 -67.29 6.45 -115.73
C ALA A 818 -68.73 5.89 -115.84
N GLN A 819 -69.15 5.35 -117.00
CA GLN A 819 -70.38 4.56 -117.08
C GLN A 819 -70.18 3.11 -116.60
N SER A 820 -68.95 2.60 -116.61
CA SER A 820 -68.60 1.27 -116.10
C SER A 820 -68.22 1.28 -114.61
N ILE A 821 -69.24 1.46 -113.76
CA ILE A 821 -69.38 0.81 -112.44
C ILE A 821 -68.36 1.17 -111.32
N ILE A 822 -68.91 1.77 -110.25
CA ILE A 822 -68.73 1.41 -108.82
C ILE A 822 -67.31 0.97 -108.37
N ALA A 823 -66.49 1.89 -107.82
CA ALA A 823 -65.39 1.55 -106.89
C ALA A 823 -64.89 2.72 -105.99
N SER A 824 -65.62 2.99 -104.92
CA SER A 824 -65.15 3.41 -103.58
C SER A 824 -63.78 4.12 -103.35
N THR A 825 -63.80 5.47 -103.30
CA THR A 825 -63.25 6.35 -102.22
C THR A 825 -61.71 6.56 -102.00
N PRO A 826 -61.28 7.68 -101.33
CA PRO A 826 -59.92 8.28 -101.45
C PRO A 826 -59.22 8.60 -100.07
N VAL A 827 -58.55 9.78 -99.94
CA VAL A 827 -57.91 10.50 -98.77
C VAL A 827 -56.36 10.63 -98.89
N GLU A 828 -55.61 11.73 -98.66
CA GLU A 828 -55.74 13.17 -98.27
C GLU A 828 -55.04 13.62 -96.93
N THR A 829 -54.13 14.63 -96.94
CA THR A 829 -53.74 15.65 -95.89
C THR A 829 -52.45 16.42 -96.31
N LYS A 830 -52.04 17.67 -95.96
CA LYS A 830 -52.50 18.86 -95.14
C LYS A 830 -52.06 18.93 -93.64
N LYS A 831 -51.49 20.02 -93.04
CA LYS A 831 -50.85 21.29 -93.53
C LYS A 831 -50.12 22.14 -92.40
N GLU A 832 -49.04 22.88 -92.73
CA GLU A 832 -48.54 24.23 -92.23
C GLU A 832 -48.11 24.66 -90.77
N ASP A 833 -46.93 25.34 -90.70
CA ASP A 833 -46.52 26.67 -90.10
C ASP A 833 -46.29 27.06 -88.57
N LYS A 834 -45.14 27.74 -88.32
CA LYS A 834 -44.70 28.84 -87.36
C LYS A 834 -44.89 28.94 -85.80
N GLN A 835 -43.95 29.71 -85.19
CA GLN A 835 -43.95 30.51 -83.90
C GLN A 835 -43.48 29.91 -82.52
N GLU A 836 -43.44 30.75 -81.45
CA GLU A 836 -42.82 30.60 -80.08
C GLU A 836 -43.71 31.44 -79.05
N PRO A 837 -43.37 31.89 -77.79
CA PRO A 837 -42.13 31.83 -76.99
C PRO A 837 -42.15 31.68 -75.43
N VAL A 838 -40.93 31.58 -74.82
CA VAL A 838 -40.52 32.12 -73.47
C VAL A 838 -40.98 31.43 -72.12
N LYS A 839 -40.16 31.65 -71.04
CA LYS A 839 -40.41 31.63 -69.55
C LYS A 839 -40.13 30.39 -68.65
N THR A 840 -39.96 30.68 -67.34
CA THR A 840 -39.77 29.78 -66.16
C THR A 840 -40.93 29.97 -65.14
N PRO A 841 -41.18 29.06 -64.15
CA PRO A 841 -40.94 29.41 -62.72
C PRO A 841 -40.87 28.27 -61.62
N LYS A 842 -40.39 28.65 -60.40
CA LYS A 842 -40.84 28.24 -59.01
C LYS A 842 -40.88 26.75 -58.52
N VAL A 843 -41.12 26.39 -57.23
CA VAL A 843 -40.57 26.76 -55.86
C VAL A 843 -41.32 25.98 -54.73
N ALA A 844 -40.79 25.95 -53.47
CA ALA A 844 -41.42 25.49 -52.19
C ALA A 844 -41.49 23.95 -51.94
N LYS A 845 -41.18 23.33 -50.76
CA LYS A 845 -41.49 23.51 -49.29
C LYS A 845 -42.74 22.68 -48.85
N GLU A 846 -42.93 22.15 -47.62
CA GLU A 846 -42.25 22.36 -46.31
C GLU A 846 -42.40 21.18 -45.28
N THR A 847 -41.64 21.24 -44.17
CA THR A 847 -41.80 20.72 -42.75
C THR A 847 -42.57 19.40 -42.38
N GLU A 848 -42.45 18.78 -41.17
CA GLU A 848 -41.76 19.08 -39.89
C GLU A 848 -41.38 17.82 -39.04
N THR A 849 -40.21 17.80 -38.34
CA THR A 849 -39.87 17.15 -37.02
C THR A 849 -40.33 15.71 -36.65
N LYS A 850 -40.00 14.99 -35.55
CA LYS A 850 -39.24 15.04 -34.24
C LYS A 850 -38.63 13.59 -34.05
N THR A 851 -37.63 13.15 -33.24
CA THR A 851 -36.58 13.69 -32.33
C THR A 851 -35.57 12.55 -31.89
N LYS A 852 -34.28 12.89 -31.58
CA LYS A 852 -33.18 12.15 -30.85
C LYS A 852 -32.83 10.64 -31.07
N VAL A 853 -31.60 10.39 -31.62
CA VAL A 853 -30.53 9.54 -31.00
C VAL A 853 -29.15 10.17 -31.31
N SER A 854 -28.19 10.14 -30.37
CA SER A 854 -26.85 10.74 -30.56
C SER A 854 -25.93 9.91 -31.48
N THR A 855 -25.35 10.54 -32.52
CA THR A 855 -24.63 9.84 -33.60
C THR A 855 -23.26 10.44 -33.97
N ALA A 856 -22.63 11.20 -33.07
CA ALA A 856 -21.35 11.87 -33.32
C ALA A 856 -20.22 10.89 -33.73
N PRO A 857 -19.55 11.08 -34.89
CA PRO A 857 -18.51 10.16 -35.37
C PRO A 857 -17.12 10.46 -34.77
N LYS A 858 -16.49 9.43 -34.21
CA LYS A 858 -15.23 9.53 -33.45
C LYS A 858 -14.02 9.70 -34.39
N LYS A 859 -13.12 10.63 -34.07
CA LYS A 859 -11.94 10.95 -34.91
C LYS A 859 -10.77 10.00 -34.57
N ILE A 860 -10.29 9.23 -35.55
CA ILE A 860 -9.15 8.28 -35.39
C ILE A 860 -8.05 8.64 -36.41
N ARG A 861 -6.76 8.46 -36.08
CA ARG A 861 -5.64 8.77 -36.99
C ARG A 861 -4.97 7.50 -37.52
N LEU A 862 -4.71 7.45 -38.82
CA LEU A 862 -4.09 6.31 -39.50
C LEU A 862 -2.61 6.17 -39.15
N THR A 863 -2.17 4.98 -38.73
CA THR A 863 -0.78 4.67 -38.41
C THR A 863 0.00 4.15 -39.61
N HIS A 864 -0.69 3.63 -40.63
CA HIS A 864 -0.16 3.17 -41.93
C HIS A 864 -1.05 3.67 -43.08
N ASN A 865 -0.67 3.42 -44.34
CA ASN A 865 -1.59 3.61 -45.46
C ASN A 865 -2.75 2.61 -45.34
N ALA A 866 -3.98 3.07 -45.54
CA ALA A 866 -5.19 2.25 -45.36
C ALA A 866 -6.04 2.20 -46.62
N PHE A 867 -6.13 1.03 -47.24
CA PHE A 867 -7.13 0.76 -48.27
C PHE A 867 -8.55 0.81 -47.70
N VAL A 868 -9.50 1.28 -48.50
CA VAL A 868 -10.93 1.29 -48.18
C VAL A 868 -11.59 0.04 -48.77
N TYR A 869 -12.38 -0.63 -47.94
CA TYR A 869 -13.10 -1.87 -48.24
C TYR A 869 -14.61 -1.64 -48.18
N ASN A 870 -15.40 -2.49 -48.84
CA ASN A 870 -16.86 -2.51 -48.74
C ASN A 870 -17.35 -3.53 -47.68
N LYS A 871 -18.67 -3.63 -47.46
CA LYS A 871 -19.29 -4.52 -46.46
C LYS A 871 -18.98 -6.02 -46.65
N HIS A 872 -18.53 -6.42 -47.85
CA HIS A 872 -18.15 -7.79 -48.20
C HIS A 872 -16.63 -8.02 -48.16
N GLY A 873 -15.83 -7.03 -47.76
CA GLY A 873 -14.38 -7.10 -47.70
C GLY A 873 -13.67 -6.98 -49.05
N LYS A 874 -14.39 -6.65 -50.14
CA LYS A 874 -13.76 -6.29 -51.43
C LYS A 874 -13.25 -4.86 -51.38
N LEU A 875 -12.15 -4.57 -52.08
CA LEU A 875 -11.56 -3.24 -52.18
C LEU A 875 -12.48 -2.27 -52.95
N VAL A 876 -12.64 -1.04 -52.45
CA VAL A 876 -13.36 0.02 -53.17
C VAL A 876 -12.43 0.62 -54.22
N ARG A 877 -12.83 0.57 -55.49
CA ARG A 877 -12.08 1.15 -56.63
C ARG A 877 -12.84 2.33 -57.25
N LYS A 878 -12.14 3.16 -58.03
CA LYS A 878 -12.73 4.10 -59.01
C LYS A 878 -11.91 3.94 -60.31
N GLY A 879 -12.49 3.28 -61.30
CA GLY A 879 -11.72 2.75 -62.45
C GLY A 879 -10.63 1.79 -61.98
N LEU A 880 -9.45 1.83 -62.61
CA LEU A 880 -8.29 1.01 -62.25
C LEU A 880 -7.78 1.27 -60.81
N TYR A 881 -7.96 2.48 -60.29
CA TYR A 881 -7.37 2.92 -59.01
C TYR A 881 -8.12 2.42 -57.77
N VAL A 882 -7.38 1.87 -56.80
CA VAL A 882 -7.90 1.46 -55.50
C VAL A 882 -7.97 2.66 -54.54
N LYS A 883 -9.12 2.85 -53.88
CA LYS A 883 -9.32 3.94 -52.91
C LYS A 883 -8.48 3.69 -51.64
N MET A 884 -7.42 4.48 -51.49
CA MET A 884 -6.48 4.41 -50.36
C MET A 884 -6.43 5.74 -49.60
N LEU A 885 -6.33 5.67 -48.28
CA LEU A 885 -6.12 6.80 -47.39
C LEU A 885 -4.67 6.80 -46.88
N LYS A 886 -3.93 7.89 -47.12
CA LYS A 886 -2.51 8.00 -46.76
C LYS A 886 -2.29 8.02 -45.24
N ARG A 887 -1.17 7.45 -44.81
CA ARG A 887 -0.66 7.42 -43.43
C ARG A 887 -0.77 8.79 -42.76
N GLY A 888 -1.21 8.84 -41.52
CA GLY A 888 -1.27 10.08 -40.74
C GLY A 888 -2.51 10.95 -40.97
N LYS A 889 -3.40 10.65 -41.94
CA LYS A 889 -4.70 11.33 -42.02
C LYS A 889 -5.59 10.94 -40.83
N THR A 890 -6.40 11.90 -40.38
CA THR A 890 -7.48 11.65 -39.41
C THR A 890 -8.77 11.34 -40.16
N ILE A 891 -9.43 10.23 -39.80
CA ILE A 891 -10.69 9.76 -40.37
C ILE A 891 -11.82 9.91 -39.33
N LYS A 892 -13.06 10.06 -39.81
CA LYS A 892 -14.27 10.03 -38.99
C LYS A 892 -14.79 8.58 -38.99
N ALA A 893 -14.69 7.88 -37.86
CA ALA A 893 -15.29 6.57 -37.69
C ALA A 893 -16.75 6.74 -37.24
N LEU A 894 -17.68 6.18 -38.03
CA LEU A 894 -19.11 6.24 -37.76
C LEU A 894 -19.49 5.36 -36.55
N LYS A 895 -20.73 5.50 -36.06
CA LYS A 895 -21.28 4.73 -34.92
C LYS A 895 -20.32 4.69 -33.71
N ASN A 896 -19.81 5.87 -33.31
CA ASN A 896 -18.83 6.06 -32.22
C ASN A 896 -17.59 5.13 -32.28
N ALA A 897 -17.15 4.77 -33.50
CA ALA A 897 -16.08 3.79 -33.75
C ALA A 897 -16.37 2.35 -33.30
N LYS A 898 -17.63 1.88 -33.36
CA LYS A 898 -17.94 0.46 -33.26
C LYS A 898 -17.12 -0.35 -34.29
N ILE A 899 -16.38 -1.34 -33.80
CA ILE A 899 -15.63 -2.29 -34.64
C ILE A 899 -16.63 -3.24 -35.31
N VAL A 900 -16.39 -3.58 -36.57
CA VAL A 900 -17.13 -4.61 -37.30
C VAL A 900 -16.15 -5.62 -37.90
N THR A 901 -16.45 -6.90 -37.76
CA THR A 901 -15.63 -7.99 -38.33
C THR A 901 -16.12 -8.30 -39.74
N ILE A 902 -15.22 -8.28 -40.73
CA ILE A 902 -15.55 -8.60 -42.12
C ILE A 902 -14.52 -9.62 -42.61
N LYS A 903 -14.96 -10.85 -42.90
CA LYS A 903 -14.09 -12.00 -43.23
C LYS A 903 -12.93 -12.17 -42.23
N GLY A 904 -13.29 -12.36 -40.95
CA GLY A 904 -12.35 -12.66 -39.85
C GLY A 904 -11.39 -11.54 -39.46
N LYS A 905 -11.54 -10.31 -39.98
CA LYS A 905 -10.62 -9.18 -39.71
C LYS A 905 -11.40 -7.96 -39.22
N GLU A 906 -10.83 -7.21 -38.28
CA GLU A 906 -11.45 -6.01 -37.67
C GLU A 906 -11.45 -4.80 -38.62
N TYR A 907 -12.57 -4.08 -38.72
CA TYR A 907 -12.68 -2.80 -39.44
C TYR A 907 -13.42 -1.72 -38.64
N TYR A 908 -13.10 -0.46 -38.91
CA TYR A 908 -13.96 0.69 -38.58
C TYR A 908 -14.77 1.12 -39.81
N GLN A 909 -16.05 1.40 -39.64
CA GLN A 909 -16.87 2.04 -40.68
C GLN A 909 -16.54 3.54 -40.78
N ILE A 910 -16.29 4.03 -41.99
CA ILE A 910 -15.92 5.44 -42.27
C ILE A 910 -16.86 6.14 -43.27
N GLY A 911 -17.87 5.42 -43.78
CA GLY A 911 -18.88 5.94 -44.71
C GLY A 911 -19.96 4.90 -45.02
N LYS A 912 -20.97 5.27 -45.82
CA LYS A 912 -21.93 4.30 -46.39
C LYS A 912 -21.14 3.29 -47.22
N ASN A 913 -21.22 2.01 -46.85
CA ASN A 913 -20.48 0.90 -47.47
C ASN A 913 -18.93 1.10 -47.57
N GLN A 914 -18.31 1.81 -46.62
CA GLN A 914 -16.85 2.08 -46.63
C GLN A 914 -16.21 1.83 -45.27
N PHE A 915 -15.16 1.01 -45.26
CA PHE A 915 -14.52 0.44 -44.07
C PHE A 915 -12.99 0.44 -44.18
N ILE A 916 -12.27 0.54 -43.06
CA ILE A 916 -10.80 0.42 -43.01
C ILE A 916 -10.37 -0.54 -41.90
N LYS A 917 -9.30 -1.31 -42.12
CA LYS A 917 -8.79 -2.28 -41.13
C LYS A 917 -8.31 -1.59 -39.87
N VAL A 918 -8.72 -2.05 -38.69
CA VAL A 918 -8.33 -1.48 -37.38
C VAL A 918 -6.80 -1.56 -37.19
N ALA A 919 -6.14 -2.60 -37.70
CA ALA A 919 -4.68 -2.72 -37.73
C ALA A 919 -3.96 -1.49 -38.31
N ASN A 920 -4.56 -0.81 -39.31
CA ASN A 920 -3.98 0.40 -39.94
C ASN A 920 -4.15 1.68 -39.08
N THR A 921 -4.71 1.55 -37.87
CA THR A 921 -4.80 2.59 -36.83
C THR A 921 -4.09 2.21 -35.53
N LYS A 922 -3.67 0.94 -35.37
CA LYS A 922 -2.85 0.46 -34.25
C LYS A 922 -1.36 0.75 -34.57
N LEU A 923 -0.55 1.17 -33.58
CA LEU A 923 0.89 1.40 -33.77
C LEU A 923 1.68 0.30 -33.06
N THR A 924 2.34 -0.57 -33.83
CA THR A 924 3.25 -1.59 -33.31
C THR A 924 4.46 -0.96 -32.63
N THR A 925 4.85 -1.51 -31.48
CA THR A 925 6.01 -1.09 -30.69
C THR A 925 6.77 -2.35 -30.26
N HIS A 926 8.08 -2.24 -30.01
CA HIS A 926 8.91 -3.35 -29.54
C HIS A 926 9.43 -3.03 -28.14
N LYS A 927 9.34 -3.98 -27.20
CA LYS A 927 9.90 -3.83 -25.84
C LYS A 927 11.43 -3.66 -25.91
N VAL A 928 11.97 -2.80 -25.06
CA VAL A 928 13.41 -2.61 -24.84
C VAL A 928 13.63 -2.26 -23.36
N HIS A 929 14.86 -2.35 -22.87
CA HIS A 929 15.22 -1.80 -21.55
C HIS A 929 16.56 -1.09 -21.68
N ILE A 930 16.55 0.23 -21.92
CA ILE A 930 17.77 1.04 -22.04
C ILE A 930 17.72 2.25 -21.13
N LYS A 931 18.82 2.56 -20.44
CA LYS A 931 19.02 3.79 -19.65
C LYS A 931 20.04 4.67 -20.38
N VAL A 932 19.63 5.80 -20.93
CA VAL A 932 20.50 6.65 -21.76
C VAL A 932 20.27 8.14 -21.54
N ARG A 933 21.35 8.93 -21.67
CA ARG A 933 21.35 10.39 -21.50
C ARG A 933 20.83 11.09 -22.76
N ILE A 934 20.23 12.28 -22.59
CA ILE A 934 19.85 13.13 -23.72
C ILE A 934 21.10 13.76 -24.36
N LYS A 935 21.19 13.75 -25.70
CA LYS A 935 22.36 14.27 -26.44
C LYS A 935 22.30 15.79 -26.60
N GLY A 936 23.12 16.49 -25.81
CA GLY A 936 23.40 17.93 -25.90
C GLY A 936 22.58 18.81 -24.95
N ASN A 937 23.10 20.02 -24.68
CA ASN A 937 22.71 20.87 -23.54
C ASN A 937 21.38 21.63 -23.72
N LYS A 938 20.53 21.30 -24.71
CA LYS A 938 19.25 21.99 -24.99
C LYS A 938 18.05 21.06 -24.81
N LYS A 939 16.99 21.56 -24.16
CA LYS A 939 15.76 20.80 -23.87
C LYS A 939 15.12 20.20 -25.13
N ILE A 940 14.89 18.88 -25.14
CA ILE A 940 14.44 18.14 -26.34
C ILE A 940 12.92 17.96 -26.31
N LYS A 941 12.25 18.33 -27.41
CA LYS A 941 10.80 18.15 -27.59
C LYS A 941 10.44 16.65 -27.48
N MET A 942 9.50 16.31 -26.59
CA MET A 942 8.91 14.97 -26.49
C MET A 942 7.66 14.87 -27.37
N TYR A 943 7.42 13.69 -27.95
CA TYR A 943 6.32 13.42 -28.87
C TYR A 943 5.38 12.36 -28.30
N ASN A 944 4.12 12.33 -28.72
CA ASN A 944 3.20 11.25 -28.38
C ASN A 944 3.28 10.08 -29.38
N ARG A 945 2.53 9.00 -29.12
CA ARG A 945 2.46 7.79 -29.97
C ARG A 945 2.04 8.08 -31.43
N ALA A 946 1.47 9.25 -31.73
CA ALA A 946 1.12 9.69 -33.07
C ALA A 946 2.16 10.68 -33.69
N GLY A 947 3.31 10.89 -33.06
CA GLY A 947 4.36 11.77 -33.56
C GLY A 947 4.01 13.27 -33.56
N LYS A 948 2.96 13.68 -32.84
CA LYS A 948 2.70 15.10 -32.55
C LYS A 948 3.52 15.48 -31.31
N PHE A 949 4.08 16.69 -31.29
CA PHE A 949 4.74 17.24 -30.12
C PHE A 949 3.77 17.28 -28.93
N ASN A 950 4.17 16.71 -27.79
CA ASN A 950 3.29 16.45 -26.65
C ASN A 950 3.33 17.57 -25.58
N LYS A 951 3.76 18.78 -25.96
CA LYS A 951 4.10 19.93 -25.08
C LYS A 951 5.22 19.70 -24.05
N HIS A 952 5.48 18.46 -23.61
CA HIS A 952 6.57 18.13 -22.68
C HIS A 952 7.97 18.17 -23.34
N TYR A 953 8.99 18.41 -22.52
CA TYR A 953 10.41 18.44 -22.92
C TYR A 953 11.25 17.53 -22.03
N ALA A 954 12.21 16.81 -22.63
CA ALA A 954 13.27 16.14 -21.91
C ALA A 954 14.34 17.15 -21.48
N ARG A 955 14.73 17.11 -20.20
CA ARG A 955 15.81 17.95 -19.67
C ARG A 955 17.16 17.43 -20.23
N PRO A 956 18.11 18.31 -20.60
CA PRO A 956 19.47 17.89 -20.91
C PRO A 956 20.14 17.27 -19.67
N ASN A 957 21.23 16.51 -19.87
CA ASN A 957 22.05 15.86 -18.85
C ASN A 957 21.35 14.84 -17.92
N HIS A 958 20.02 14.73 -17.93
CA HIS A 958 19.28 13.68 -17.25
C HIS A 958 19.32 12.35 -18.03
N THR A 959 19.38 11.23 -17.30
CA THR A 959 19.38 9.87 -17.86
C THR A 959 17.97 9.30 -17.75
N TYR A 960 17.37 8.96 -18.90
CA TYR A 960 16.01 8.42 -18.94
C TYR A 960 16.05 6.91 -19.20
N THR A 961 15.17 6.17 -18.50
CA THR A 961 14.88 4.76 -18.81
C THR A 961 13.83 4.70 -19.93
N PHE A 962 14.05 3.87 -20.95
CA PHE A 962 13.11 3.67 -22.06
C PHE A 962 12.67 2.20 -22.14
N ASN A 963 11.36 1.98 -22.29
CA ASN A 963 10.73 0.65 -22.26
C ASN A 963 10.18 0.14 -23.61
N GLU A 964 10.00 1.01 -24.60
CA GLU A 964 9.54 0.64 -25.94
C GLU A 964 10.28 1.42 -27.05
N LYS A 965 10.42 0.83 -28.24
CA LYS A 965 10.87 1.50 -29.48
C LYS A 965 9.86 1.35 -30.62
N ALA A 966 9.72 2.36 -31.47
CA ALA A 966 8.77 2.37 -32.60
C ALA A 966 9.19 3.27 -33.78
N LYS A 967 8.73 2.96 -35.01
CA LYS A 967 8.98 3.76 -36.23
C LYS A 967 7.87 4.80 -36.46
N ILE A 968 7.98 5.95 -35.79
CA ILE A 968 7.06 7.09 -35.90
C ILE A 968 7.54 8.05 -37.01
N HIS A 969 6.68 8.36 -37.98
CA HIS A 969 7.02 9.15 -39.18
C HIS A 969 8.33 8.70 -39.87
N GLY A 970 8.52 7.37 -39.98
CA GLY A 970 9.69 6.74 -40.62
C GLY A 970 10.96 6.69 -39.77
N LYS A 971 11.03 7.43 -38.67
CA LYS A 971 12.22 7.54 -37.80
C LYS A 971 12.01 6.72 -36.52
N THR A 972 13.09 6.20 -35.93
CA THR A 972 13.01 5.45 -34.67
C THR A 972 12.85 6.40 -33.49
N TYR A 973 11.88 6.12 -32.63
CA TYR A 973 11.63 6.79 -31.36
C TYR A 973 11.64 5.78 -30.21
N TYR A 974 12.05 6.22 -29.04
CA TYR A 974 12.01 5.46 -27.79
C TYR A 974 11.04 6.09 -26.80
N LYS A 975 10.21 5.28 -26.15
CA LYS A 975 9.23 5.67 -25.11
C LYS A 975 9.89 5.66 -23.74
N ILE A 976 9.78 6.76 -22.99
CA ILE A 976 10.27 6.83 -21.61
C ILE A 976 9.37 5.96 -20.72
N ALA A 977 9.97 5.07 -19.94
CA ALA A 977 9.28 4.16 -19.03
C ALA A 977 8.33 4.92 -18.08
N GLY A 978 7.17 4.33 -17.78
CA GLY A 978 6.12 4.97 -16.98
C GLY A 978 5.34 6.11 -17.68
N THR A 979 5.71 6.53 -18.90
CA THR A 979 5.07 7.69 -19.57
C THR A 979 4.56 7.37 -20.98
N ASN A 980 3.73 8.26 -21.54
CA ASN A 980 3.35 8.24 -22.96
C ASN A 980 4.26 9.10 -23.87
N ASN A 981 5.44 9.50 -23.38
CA ASN A 981 6.35 10.40 -24.08
C ASN A 981 7.45 9.65 -24.85
N TRP A 982 7.67 10.07 -26.09
CA TRP A 982 8.57 9.46 -27.07
C TRP A 982 9.65 10.45 -27.51
N ILE A 983 10.92 10.04 -27.50
CA ILE A 983 12.07 10.84 -27.95
C ILE A 983 12.66 10.23 -29.23
N PRO A 984 13.03 11.02 -30.26
CA PRO A 984 13.70 10.50 -31.45
C PRO A 984 15.08 9.94 -31.10
N ALA A 985 15.44 8.77 -31.63
CA ALA A 985 16.71 8.09 -31.34
C ALA A 985 17.94 9.01 -31.53
N LYS A 986 17.94 9.87 -32.56
CA LYS A 986 19.02 10.84 -32.84
C LYS A 986 19.20 11.96 -31.80
N LYS A 987 18.42 11.96 -30.71
CA LYS A 987 18.54 12.87 -29.56
C LYS A 987 18.90 12.15 -28.26
N LEU A 988 19.21 10.86 -28.34
CA LEU A 988 19.74 10.06 -27.23
C LEU A 988 21.22 9.79 -27.47
N ALA A 989 22.02 9.75 -26.40
CA ALA A 989 23.39 9.26 -26.43
C ALA A 989 23.39 7.72 -26.36
N LEU A 990 22.89 7.09 -27.44
CA LEU A 990 23.06 5.65 -27.62
C LEU A 990 24.53 5.37 -27.92
N LYS A 991 25.15 4.42 -27.22
CA LYS A 991 26.31 3.71 -27.78
C LYS A 991 25.86 3.00 -29.05
N LYS A 992 26.73 2.91 -30.05
CA LYS A 992 26.45 2.14 -31.28
C LYS A 992 26.34 0.66 -30.96
#